data_AF-A0A7C5R908-F1
#
_entry.id   AF-A0A7C5R908-F1
#
_cell.length_a   1.000
_cell.length_b   1.000
_cell.length_c   1.000
_cell.angle_alpha   90.00
_cell.angle_beta   90.00
_cell.angle_gamma   90.00
#
_symmetry.space_group_name_H-M   'P 1'
#
loop_
_entity.id
_entity.type
_entity.pdbx_description
1 polymer ?
#
loop_
_entity_poly.entity_id
_entity_poly.type
_entity_poly.pdbx_seq_one_letter_code
_entity_poly.pdbx_strand_id
1 'polypeptide(L)'
;MAKRTGHRRLSVFTLAVLAMVSAPQVRSNEPRARWQTPPLPRLLDTRDGRTKQPIPWPETLDRLAEAEFVFLGETHTDETTHRVELEVYRQLVKRRDGRVVLALEMFERDVQEVLNDYLAGKIDEPAFRAKARVWGNYVSGYRPLIEFAKEHGLPVVASNFPRPLLRKIAQGGEEAWKQLQRESPAWVPRQVLPHSKEYWRRVDNAIRGHLEMMRLPTDPEARRFSTQSLWDNTMAESCVLAAERHPGWLVLHINGGFHSAYHDGTVRQLKLRLPKAKIATVAFVPALDPPAAELRGKASADYVVFVESRARDKNEGRWGVTVGKDQPYRLSLPHGASDTHRAPLLIWLGDDGLNSSDGVALLKGRFGDDWAIAVVEPTYRQTELDGSSGGRWFYPDTFSSDLGTATGAVERIWGYLCRRFPVDPSRVVVAGEGTGATVVAAIAAHTDRLSADFLAVLPRRASKLKDLPLPLKEFWGEDPMPERRLVVIAEEPQRTWWQGELDAYGREGLGTRLRAVPERQADVDRLLESELGRLSGGEADSEDRSAGVLVVPVDTPRARFWGRLQALRHAERTGERLRVVAGSSEELPRWEPRITPKLLRRPGAVPRCPGPFGGTTVLVLTSDQGTENSEDVAAWLELEQHDPLAAASRFHRLRIVTGVGERSLAKVLEKLHGQRRRNVLIVPATFAASPEVMWRLRRKAAEWDDRMTLQWLPGLGGQKIEGLLQKVGADSNSN
;
A
#
# COMPACT_ATOMS: atom_id res chain seq x y z
N MET A 1 -58.56 -70.66 -23.14
CA MET A 1 -59.31 -71.21 -21.99
C MET A 1 -58.99 -70.36 -20.77
N ALA A 2 -59.99 -70.14 -19.92
CA ALA A 2 -60.15 -69.04 -18.95
C ALA A 2 -59.16 -68.91 -17.77
N LYS A 3 -59.18 -67.67 -17.18
CA LYS A 3 -59.16 -67.24 -15.76
C LYS A 3 -58.07 -66.18 -15.50
N ARG A 4 -58.21 -65.12 -14.68
CA ARG A 4 -59.25 -64.61 -13.77
C ARG A 4 -58.83 -63.18 -13.30
N THR A 5 -59.77 -62.23 -13.36
CA THR A 5 -60.15 -61.20 -12.34
C THR A 5 -59.14 -60.50 -11.41
N GLY A 6 -59.25 -59.17 -11.32
CA GLY A 6 -58.88 -58.32 -10.16
C GLY A 6 -59.00 -56.81 -10.51
N HIS A 7 -60.16 -56.16 -10.38
CA HIS A 7 -60.61 -55.30 -9.25
C HIS A 7 -59.66 -54.17 -8.82
N ARG A 8 -60.13 -52.93 -9.06
CA ARG A 8 -59.57 -51.63 -8.71
C ARG A 8 -59.53 -51.41 -7.18
N ARG A 9 -58.45 -50.82 -6.68
CA ARG A 9 -58.44 -50.02 -5.44
C ARG A 9 -57.81 -48.66 -5.74
N LEU A 10 -58.59 -47.60 -5.52
CA LEU A 10 -58.12 -46.22 -5.41
C LEU A 10 -57.13 -46.14 -4.24
N SER A 11 -55.95 -45.57 -4.45
CA SER A 11 -55.08 -45.07 -3.38
C SER A 11 -54.79 -43.60 -3.66
N VAL A 12 -55.26 -42.77 -2.74
CA VAL A 12 -55.02 -41.33 -2.67
C VAL A 12 -53.52 -41.13 -2.38
N PHE A 13 -52.78 -40.56 -3.32
CA PHE A 13 -51.41 -40.11 -3.08
C PHE A 13 -51.46 -38.69 -2.49
N THR A 14 -51.19 -38.58 -1.20
CA THR A 14 -50.93 -37.32 -0.52
C THR A 14 -49.58 -36.77 -1.01
N LEU A 15 -49.61 -35.66 -1.74
CA LEU A 15 -48.42 -34.94 -2.20
C LEU A 15 -47.81 -34.19 -1.01
N ALA A 16 -46.77 -34.73 -0.41
CA ALA A 16 -45.98 -34.01 0.60
C ALA A 16 -45.03 -33.03 -0.12
N VAL A 17 -45.34 -31.74 -0.07
CA VAL A 17 -44.44 -30.66 -0.47
C VAL A 17 -43.31 -30.59 0.57
N LEU A 18 -42.17 -31.20 0.27
CA LEU A 18 -40.95 -31.02 1.04
C LEU A 18 -40.37 -29.63 0.72
N ALA A 19 -40.64 -28.66 1.57
CA ALA A 19 -39.90 -27.41 1.57
C ALA A 19 -38.44 -27.73 1.95
N MET A 20 -37.53 -27.74 0.98
CA MET A 20 -36.10 -27.77 1.25
C MET A 20 -35.69 -26.43 1.87
N VAL A 21 -35.73 -26.37 3.19
CA VAL A 21 -35.03 -25.34 3.96
C VAL A 21 -33.54 -25.66 3.82
N SER A 22 -32.82 -24.87 3.02
CA SER A 22 -31.36 -24.93 2.97
C SER A 22 -30.81 -24.69 4.37
N ALA A 23 -30.35 -25.75 5.04
CA ALA A 23 -29.63 -25.64 6.29
C ALA A 23 -28.36 -24.80 6.06
N PRO A 24 -27.98 -23.90 6.98
CA PRO A 24 -26.71 -23.20 6.89
C PRO A 24 -25.58 -24.23 6.94
N GLN A 25 -24.77 -24.30 5.87
CA GLN A 25 -23.53 -25.07 5.86
C GLN A 25 -22.64 -24.54 7.00
N VAL A 26 -22.51 -25.35 8.03
CA VAL A 26 -21.58 -25.13 9.14
C VAL A 26 -20.15 -25.22 8.58
N ARG A 27 -19.31 -24.24 8.90
CA ARG A 27 -17.90 -24.21 8.49
C ARG A 27 -17.21 -25.51 8.89
N SER A 28 -16.42 -26.10 7.99
CA SER A 28 -15.46 -27.12 8.41
C SER A 28 -14.43 -26.47 9.33
N ASN A 29 -14.23 -27.06 10.51
CA ASN A 29 -13.24 -26.61 11.50
C ASN A 29 -11.82 -27.12 11.16
N GLU A 30 -11.62 -27.71 9.98
CA GLU A 30 -10.28 -28.15 9.58
C GLU A 30 -9.39 -26.92 9.29
N PRO A 31 -8.15 -26.88 9.81
CA PRO A 31 -7.24 -25.79 9.52
C PRO A 31 -6.98 -25.73 8.02
N ARG A 32 -7.48 -24.70 7.35
CA ARG A 32 -7.15 -24.45 5.93
C ARG A 32 -5.64 -24.32 5.82
N ALA A 33 -5.03 -25.16 4.97
CA ALA A 33 -3.60 -25.12 4.74
C ALA A 33 -3.17 -23.70 4.35
N ARG A 34 -2.20 -23.14 5.06
CA ARG A 34 -1.67 -21.81 4.72
C ARG A 34 -1.15 -21.86 3.30
N TRP A 35 -1.41 -20.83 2.50
CA TRP A 35 -0.76 -20.68 1.21
C TRP A 35 0.76 -20.72 1.42
N GLN A 36 1.40 -21.78 0.93
CA GLN A 36 2.84 -21.96 1.06
C GLN A 36 3.51 -21.30 -0.13
N THR A 37 4.53 -20.49 0.12
CA THR A 37 5.33 -19.96 -0.96
C THR A 37 6.06 -21.10 -1.67
N PRO A 38 6.23 -21.03 -3.00
CA PRO A 38 7.07 -21.99 -3.69
C PRO A 38 8.47 -22.06 -3.02
N PRO A 39 9.10 -23.25 -3.06
CA PRO A 39 10.44 -23.41 -2.54
C PRO A 39 11.39 -22.46 -3.28
N LEU A 40 12.34 -21.87 -2.55
CA LEU A 40 13.23 -20.84 -3.09
C LEU A 40 13.92 -21.21 -4.40
N PRO A 41 14.40 -22.46 -4.63
CA PRO A 41 14.99 -22.84 -5.91
C PRO A 41 14.07 -22.70 -7.13
N ARG A 42 12.74 -22.65 -6.96
CA ARG A 42 11.80 -22.37 -8.05
C ARG A 42 11.59 -20.88 -8.31
N LEU A 43 12.09 -20.02 -7.41
CA LEU A 43 11.87 -18.57 -7.42
C LEU A 43 13.12 -17.78 -7.80
N LEU A 44 14.20 -18.48 -8.16
CA LEU A 44 15.49 -17.84 -8.42
C LEU A 44 16.20 -18.49 -9.60
N ASP A 45 17.03 -17.69 -10.25
CA ASP A 45 18.01 -18.13 -11.24
C ASP A 45 19.33 -17.41 -10.93
N THR A 46 20.41 -18.18 -10.80
CA THR A 46 21.71 -17.65 -10.37
C THR A 46 22.71 -17.70 -11.52
N ARG A 47 23.38 -16.58 -11.78
CA ARG A 47 24.40 -16.42 -12.81
C ARG A 47 25.75 -16.09 -12.21
N ASP A 48 26.81 -16.70 -12.74
CA ASP A 48 28.18 -16.25 -12.54
C ASP A 48 28.35 -14.87 -13.18
N GLY A 49 28.78 -13.86 -12.43
CA GLY A 49 28.96 -12.51 -12.95
C GLY A 49 30.05 -12.39 -14.03
N ARG A 50 31.05 -13.29 -14.00
CA ARG A 50 32.15 -13.31 -14.96
C ARG A 50 31.79 -14.10 -16.22
N THR A 51 31.31 -15.34 -16.07
CA THR A 51 31.01 -16.22 -17.21
C THR A 51 29.60 -16.05 -17.75
N LYS A 52 28.70 -15.46 -16.95
CA LYS A 52 27.25 -15.29 -17.22
C LYS A 52 26.48 -16.60 -17.34
N GLN A 53 27.12 -17.72 -17.04
CA GLN A 53 26.49 -19.04 -17.07
C GLN A 53 25.64 -19.27 -15.81
N PRO A 54 24.56 -20.05 -15.91
CA PRO A 54 23.84 -20.53 -14.73
C PRO A 54 24.78 -21.26 -13.76
N ILE A 55 24.60 -21.02 -12.46
CA ILE A 55 25.22 -21.80 -11.39
C ILE A 55 24.09 -22.38 -10.52
N PRO A 56 24.11 -23.68 -10.20
CA PRO A 56 23.18 -24.25 -9.22
C PRO A 56 23.23 -23.50 -7.88
N TRP A 57 22.06 -23.31 -7.27
CA TRP A 57 21.96 -22.57 -6.00
C TRP A 57 22.84 -23.15 -4.87
N PRO A 58 22.90 -24.48 -4.63
CA PRO A 58 23.78 -25.04 -3.60
C PRO A 58 25.27 -24.73 -3.85
N GLU A 59 25.72 -24.81 -5.09
CA GLU A 59 27.10 -24.51 -5.46
C GLU A 59 27.44 -23.03 -5.23
N THR A 60 26.49 -22.13 -5.51
CA THR A 60 26.67 -20.70 -5.17
C THR A 60 26.88 -20.51 -3.68
N LEU A 61 26.09 -21.17 -2.83
CA LEU A 61 26.24 -21.10 -1.37
C LEU A 61 27.58 -21.65 -0.89
N ASP A 62 28.09 -22.72 -1.51
CA ASP A 62 29.39 -23.29 -1.19
C ASP A 62 30.51 -22.29 -1.52
N ARG A 63 30.47 -21.67 -2.70
CA ARG A 63 31.45 -20.64 -3.10
C ARG A 63 31.38 -19.38 -2.21
N LEU A 64 30.19 -18.97 -1.78
CA LEU A 64 30.04 -17.84 -0.84
C LEU A 64 30.67 -18.17 0.52
N ALA A 65 30.60 -19.43 0.98
CA ALA A 65 31.19 -19.85 2.25
C ALA A 65 32.72 -19.85 2.23
N GLU A 66 33.39 -19.78 1.09
CA GLU A 66 34.86 -19.69 0.99
C GLU A 66 35.41 -18.27 1.24
N ALA A 67 34.54 -17.25 1.19
CA ALA A 67 34.93 -15.86 1.37
C ALA A 67 35.18 -15.50 2.85
N GLU A 68 35.86 -14.37 3.06
CA GLU A 68 35.95 -13.70 4.37
C GLU A 68 34.83 -12.69 4.54
N PHE A 69 34.45 -12.03 3.44
CA PHE A 69 33.36 -11.05 3.40
C PHE A 69 32.39 -11.38 2.26
N VAL A 70 31.10 -11.44 2.57
CA VAL A 70 30.03 -11.59 1.59
C VAL A 70 29.14 -10.36 1.63
N PHE A 71 28.95 -9.71 0.49
CA PHE A 71 28.03 -8.57 0.36
C PHE A 71 26.80 -8.97 -0.43
N LEU A 72 25.63 -8.82 0.19
CA LEU A 72 24.33 -9.03 -0.44
C LEU A 72 23.72 -7.69 -0.81
N GLY A 73 23.75 -7.37 -2.10
CA GLY A 73 23.20 -6.15 -2.67
C GLY A 73 21.73 -6.32 -3.06
N GLU A 74 20.85 -5.59 -2.38
CA GLU A 74 19.40 -5.77 -2.49
C GLU A 74 18.63 -4.53 -2.97
N THR A 75 17.34 -4.74 -3.24
CA THR A 75 16.34 -3.67 -3.40
C THR A 75 15.38 -3.76 -2.22
N HIS A 76 15.67 -2.99 -1.16
CA HIS A 76 15.09 -2.92 0.21
C HIS A 76 13.62 -3.28 0.48
N THR A 77 12.80 -3.47 -0.54
CA THR A 77 11.35 -3.63 -0.42
C THR A 77 10.86 -4.98 -0.90
N ASP A 78 11.68 -5.78 -1.61
CA ASP A 78 11.24 -7.02 -2.24
C ASP A 78 11.17 -8.21 -1.26
N GLU A 79 9.98 -8.81 -1.12
CA GLU A 79 9.76 -9.94 -0.21
C GLU A 79 10.64 -11.14 -0.55
N THR A 80 10.75 -11.50 -1.83
CA THR A 80 11.47 -12.69 -2.24
C THR A 80 12.97 -12.50 -2.00
N THR A 81 13.52 -11.32 -2.27
CA THR A 81 14.89 -10.96 -1.91
C THR A 81 15.16 -11.19 -0.43
N HIS A 82 14.36 -10.61 0.47
CA HIS A 82 14.57 -10.78 1.92
C HIS A 82 14.48 -12.26 2.37
N ARG A 83 13.63 -13.07 1.72
CA ARG A 83 13.57 -14.52 1.98
C ARG A 83 14.85 -15.24 1.54
N VAL A 84 15.40 -14.86 0.39
CA VAL A 84 16.66 -15.43 -0.12
C VAL A 84 17.83 -15.00 0.77
N GLU A 85 17.87 -13.76 1.26
CA GLU A 85 18.89 -13.29 2.20
C GLU A 85 18.90 -14.08 3.50
N LEU A 86 17.72 -14.33 4.09
CA LEU A 86 17.60 -15.19 5.28
C LEU A 86 18.10 -16.60 5.01
N GLU A 87 17.80 -17.15 3.83
CA GLU A 87 18.29 -18.47 3.44
C GLU A 87 19.81 -18.48 3.26
N VAL A 88 20.39 -17.48 2.60
CA VAL A 88 21.85 -17.33 2.48
C VAL A 88 22.47 -17.26 3.89
N TYR A 89 21.92 -16.46 4.79
CA TYR A 89 22.45 -16.36 6.16
C TYR A 89 22.42 -17.70 6.89
N ARG A 90 21.29 -18.41 6.87
CA ARG A 90 21.15 -19.76 7.46
C ARG A 90 22.16 -20.74 6.89
N GLN A 91 22.31 -20.74 5.56
CA GLN A 91 23.18 -21.68 4.86
C GLN A 91 24.66 -21.39 5.08
N LEU A 92 25.05 -20.12 5.21
CA LEU A 92 26.41 -19.72 5.57
C LEU A 92 26.72 -20.07 7.03
N VAL A 93 25.79 -19.81 7.95
CA VAL A 93 25.90 -20.22 9.37
C VAL A 93 26.13 -21.72 9.48
N LYS A 94 25.35 -22.51 8.73
CA LYS A 94 25.51 -23.97 8.66
C LYS A 94 26.88 -24.39 8.10
N ARG A 95 27.33 -23.77 7.00
CA ARG A 95 28.60 -24.12 6.33
C ARG A 95 29.85 -23.67 7.08
N ARG A 96 29.73 -22.68 7.96
CA ARG A 96 30.83 -22.11 8.75
C ARG A 96 30.77 -22.49 10.22
N ASP A 97 29.95 -23.47 10.59
CA ASP A 97 29.79 -23.96 11.97
C ASP A 97 29.47 -22.81 12.96
N GLY A 98 28.53 -21.94 12.59
CA GLY A 98 28.14 -20.79 13.42
C GLY A 98 29.08 -19.58 13.33
N ARG A 99 30.22 -19.68 12.64
CA ARG A 99 31.23 -18.60 12.55
C ARG A 99 30.88 -17.54 11.50
N VAL A 100 29.74 -16.89 11.67
CA VAL A 100 29.25 -15.82 10.80
C VAL A 100 28.80 -14.62 11.63
N VAL A 101 29.29 -13.43 11.27
CA VAL A 101 28.80 -12.14 11.79
C VAL A 101 27.85 -11.53 10.78
N LEU A 102 26.66 -11.11 11.21
CA LEU A 102 25.71 -10.40 10.37
C LEU A 102 25.93 -8.89 10.52
N ALA A 103 26.18 -8.17 9.43
CA ALA A 103 26.30 -6.71 9.43
C ALA A 103 25.20 -6.11 8.54
N LEU A 104 24.51 -5.08 9.03
CA LEU A 104 23.31 -4.56 8.37
C LEU A 104 23.41 -3.05 8.12
N GLU A 105 23.14 -2.61 6.90
CA GLU A 105 22.98 -1.18 6.56
C GLU A 105 21.80 -0.52 7.31
N MET A 106 20.80 -1.32 7.65
CA MET A 106 19.52 -0.87 8.19
C MET A 106 19.66 -0.29 9.61
N PHE A 107 20.76 -0.57 10.29
CA PHE A 107 21.06 -0.13 11.64
C PHE A 107 22.29 0.78 11.69
N GLU A 108 22.17 1.85 12.46
CA GLU A 108 23.21 2.87 12.62
C GLU A 108 24.14 2.54 13.78
N ARG A 109 25.43 2.83 13.65
CA ARG A 109 26.45 2.47 14.66
C ARG A 109 26.11 2.91 16.09
N ASP A 110 25.45 4.05 16.25
CA ASP A 110 25.09 4.60 17.57
C ASP A 110 23.92 3.86 18.24
N VAL A 111 23.25 2.93 17.55
CA VAL A 111 22.24 2.04 18.14
C VAL A 111 22.76 0.63 18.46
N GLN A 112 24.06 0.37 18.32
CA GLN A 112 24.64 -0.96 18.55
C GLN A 112 24.32 -1.53 19.94
N GLU A 113 24.36 -0.72 21.00
CA GLU A 113 24.05 -1.19 22.35
C GLU A 113 22.58 -1.60 22.50
N VAL A 114 21.65 -0.84 21.89
CA VAL A 114 20.22 -1.19 21.88
C VAL A 114 19.99 -2.51 21.15
N LEU A 115 20.71 -2.74 20.05
CA LEU A 115 20.68 -4.00 19.31
C LEU A 115 21.25 -5.14 20.15
N ASN A 116 22.38 -4.94 20.82
CA ASN A 116 22.99 -5.93 21.71
C ASN A 116 22.06 -6.31 22.86
N ASP A 117 21.43 -5.34 23.51
CA ASP A 117 20.47 -5.59 24.59
C ASP A 117 19.26 -6.39 24.11
N TYR A 118 18.78 -6.16 22.88
CA TYR A 118 17.70 -6.94 22.29
C TYR A 118 18.10 -8.38 22.00
N LEU A 119 19.29 -8.58 21.40
CA LEU A 119 19.84 -9.91 21.11
C LEU A 119 20.11 -10.70 22.41
N ALA A 120 20.53 -10.02 23.48
CA ALA A 120 20.74 -10.61 24.80
C ALA A 120 19.44 -10.83 25.60
N GLY A 121 18.28 -10.45 25.07
CA GLY A 121 16.98 -10.60 25.73
C GLY A 121 16.73 -9.65 26.92
N LYS A 122 17.55 -8.59 27.07
CA LYS A 122 17.39 -7.59 28.15
C LYS A 122 16.26 -6.59 27.89
N ILE A 123 15.89 -6.39 26.62
CA ILE A 123 14.74 -5.60 26.20
C ILE A 123 13.85 -6.42 25.26
N ASP A 124 12.55 -6.12 25.27
CA ASP A 124 11.59 -6.72 24.35
C ASP A 124 11.60 -6.06 22.96
N GLU A 125 10.90 -6.68 22.00
CA GLU A 125 10.87 -6.19 20.62
C GLU A 125 10.22 -4.79 20.49
N PRO A 126 9.11 -4.48 21.19
CA PRO A 126 8.56 -3.12 21.21
C PRO A 126 9.57 -2.06 21.66
N ALA A 127 10.29 -2.29 22.77
CA ALA A 127 11.30 -1.35 23.26
C ALA A 127 12.49 -1.24 22.30
N PHE A 128 12.92 -2.36 21.70
CA PHE A 128 13.96 -2.36 20.66
C PHE A 128 13.56 -1.49 19.48
N ARG A 129 12.37 -1.70 18.91
CA ARG A 129 11.87 -0.95 17.74
C ARG A 129 11.76 0.54 18.02
N ALA A 130 11.34 0.92 19.23
CA ALA A 130 11.24 2.32 19.63
C ALA A 130 12.60 3.01 19.74
N LYS A 131 13.64 2.31 20.22
CA LYS A 131 14.96 2.88 20.51
C LYS A 131 15.95 2.75 19.34
N ALA A 132 15.89 1.68 18.55
CA ALA A 132 16.86 1.35 17.51
C ALA A 132 16.64 2.07 16.17
N ARG A 133 15.58 2.90 16.05
CA ARG A 133 15.22 3.63 14.82
C ARG A 133 15.12 2.71 13.60
N VAL A 134 14.46 1.56 13.80
CA VAL A 134 14.23 0.55 12.77
C VAL A 134 13.56 1.15 11.54
N TRP A 135 13.87 0.62 10.36
CA TRP A 135 13.22 1.04 9.12
C TRP A 135 11.73 0.67 9.12
N GLY A 136 10.92 1.37 8.32
CA GLY A 136 9.46 1.16 8.29
C GLY A 136 9.05 -0.28 7.93
N ASN A 137 9.86 -0.92 7.09
CA ASN A 137 9.73 -2.31 6.67
C ASN A 137 10.48 -3.31 7.57
N TYR A 138 10.93 -2.93 8.78
CA TYR A 138 11.67 -3.84 9.67
C TYR A 138 10.93 -5.14 9.92
N VAL A 139 9.64 -5.05 10.26
CA VAL A 139 8.83 -6.22 10.57
C VAL A 139 8.76 -7.15 9.36
N SER A 140 8.66 -6.60 8.15
CA SER A 140 8.43 -7.32 6.88
C SER A 140 9.72 -7.80 6.18
N GLY A 141 10.83 -7.08 6.29
CA GLY A 141 12.11 -7.39 5.65
C GLY A 141 13.17 -7.97 6.59
N TYR A 142 13.46 -7.27 7.70
CA TYR A 142 14.72 -7.50 8.45
C TYR A 142 14.56 -8.21 9.80
N ARG A 143 13.38 -8.18 10.41
CA ARG A 143 13.08 -8.91 11.66
C ARG A 143 13.49 -10.39 11.58
N PRO A 144 13.20 -11.16 10.52
CA PRO A 144 13.59 -12.57 10.45
C PRO A 144 15.09 -12.81 10.57
N LEU A 145 15.93 -11.90 10.08
CA LEU A 145 17.39 -11.98 10.19
C LEU A 145 17.84 -11.77 11.64
N ILE A 146 17.26 -10.76 12.32
CA ILE A 146 17.55 -10.45 13.72
C ILE A 146 17.08 -11.59 14.64
N GLU A 147 15.87 -12.09 14.44
CA GLU A 147 15.34 -13.20 15.26
C GLU A 147 16.17 -14.47 15.08
N PHE A 148 16.58 -14.79 13.85
CA PHE A 148 17.45 -15.94 13.61
C PHE A 148 18.81 -15.78 14.31
N ALA A 149 19.42 -14.59 14.24
CA ALA A 149 20.67 -14.30 14.95
C ALA A 149 20.50 -14.42 16.47
N LYS A 150 19.41 -13.87 17.02
CA LYS A 150 19.06 -13.94 18.45
C LYS A 150 18.88 -15.37 18.94
N GLU A 151 18.11 -16.17 18.21
CA GLU A 151 17.84 -17.58 18.53
C GLU A 151 19.12 -18.43 18.57
N HIS A 152 20.11 -18.10 17.72
CA HIS A 152 21.37 -18.84 17.60
C HIS A 152 22.55 -18.19 18.32
N GLY A 153 22.32 -17.09 19.07
CA GLY A 153 23.38 -16.38 19.78
C GLY A 153 24.45 -15.77 18.88
N LEU A 154 24.11 -15.38 17.65
CA LEU A 154 25.03 -14.86 16.65
C LEU A 154 25.20 -13.34 16.76
N PRO A 155 26.41 -12.79 16.53
CA PRO A 155 26.65 -11.35 16.60
C PRO A 155 26.01 -10.62 15.41
N VAL A 156 25.38 -9.47 15.69
CA VAL A 156 24.86 -8.55 14.68
C VAL A 156 25.50 -7.17 14.83
N VAL A 157 25.95 -6.58 13.73
CA VAL A 157 26.62 -5.29 13.66
C VAL A 157 25.74 -4.26 12.96
N ALA A 158 25.46 -3.16 13.66
CA ALA A 158 24.85 -1.96 13.12
C ALA A 158 25.91 -1.20 12.31
N SER A 159 25.87 -1.32 10.98
CA SER A 159 27.02 -0.94 10.14
C SER A 159 26.99 0.49 9.61
N ASN A 160 25.84 1.18 9.67
CA ASN A 160 25.64 2.42 8.92
C ASN A 160 25.94 3.69 9.73
N PHE A 161 26.13 4.80 9.02
CA PHE A 161 26.47 6.09 9.64
C PHE A 161 25.23 6.71 10.31
N PRO A 162 25.34 7.20 11.56
CA PRO A 162 24.20 7.80 12.28
C PRO A 162 23.58 8.99 11.54
N ARG A 163 22.29 8.88 11.18
CA ARG A 163 21.52 9.98 10.55
C ARG A 163 21.58 11.30 11.33
N PRO A 164 21.53 11.33 12.69
CA PRO A 164 21.66 12.58 13.44
C PRO A 164 22.97 13.33 13.19
N LEU A 165 24.05 12.62 12.90
CA LEU A 165 25.38 13.20 12.66
C LEU A 165 25.56 13.68 11.21
N LEU A 166 24.81 13.12 10.25
CA LEU A 166 24.92 13.49 8.82
C LEU A 166 24.66 14.99 8.61
N ARG A 167 23.67 15.56 9.30
CA ARG A 167 23.33 16.97 9.16
C ARG A 167 24.45 17.90 9.61
N LYS A 168 25.19 17.52 10.66
CA LYS A 168 26.34 18.29 11.16
C LYS A 168 27.46 18.31 10.11
N ILE A 169 27.79 17.16 9.53
CA ILE A 169 28.83 17.05 8.51
C ILE A 169 28.40 17.71 7.19
N ALA A 170 27.13 17.58 6.79
CA ALA A 170 26.62 18.22 5.58
C ALA A 170 26.72 19.75 5.62
N GLN A 171 26.74 20.36 6.81
CA GLN A 171 26.87 21.81 7.00
C GLN A 171 28.31 22.26 7.22
N GLY A 172 29.10 21.50 8.00
CA GLY A 172 30.45 21.90 8.41
C GLY A 172 31.60 21.15 7.72
N GLY A 173 31.31 20.22 6.81
CA GLY A 173 32.29 19.48 6.03
C GLY A 173 33.32 18.73 6.88
N GLU A 174 34.58 18.79 6.45
CA GLU A 174 35.70 18.12 7.11
C GLU A 174 35.90 18.57 8.56
N GLU A 175 35.75 19.86 8.86
CA GLU A 175 35.96 20.38 10.22
C GLU A 175 34.92 19.83 11.20
N ALA A 176 33.66 19.72 10.77
CA ALA A 176 32.62 19.05 11.56
C ALA A 176 32.94 17.57 11.77
N TRP A 177 33.49 16.87 10.77
CA TRP A 177 33.94 15.49 10.95
C TRP A 177 35.11 15.38 11.94
N LYS A 178 36.14 16.24 11.85
CA LYS A 178 37.26 16.28 12.80
C LYS A 178 36.81 16.57 14.23
N GLN A 179 35.80 17.42 14.40
CA GLN A 179 35.17 17.65 15.70
C GLN A 179 34.47 16.40 16.20
N LEU A 180 33.63 15.76 15.39
CA LEU A 180 32.94 14.52 15.77
C LEU A 180 33.91 13.37 16.03
N GLN A 181 35.06 13.34 15.37
CA GLN A 181 36.11 12.35 15.64
C GLN A 181 36.70 12.51 17.05
N ARG A 182 36.73 13.73 17.61
CA ARG A 182 37.15 13.97 18.99
C ARG A 182 36.03 13.70 19.99
N GLU A 183 34.81 14.12 19.68
CA GLU A 183 33.65 14.07 20.58
C GLU A 183 32.96 12.69 20.62
N SER A 184 32.97 11.97 19.51
CA SER A 184 32.23 10.72 19.33
C SER A 184 32.97 9.74 18.40
N PRO A 185 34.24 9.39 18.69
CA PRO A 185 35.07 8.55 17.81
C PRO A 185 34.46 7.18 17.52
N ALA A 186 33.60 6.65 18.40
CA ALA A 186 32.96 5.36 18.22
C ALA A 186 31.90 5.34 17.09
N TRP A 187 31.39 6.50 16.67
CA TRP A 187 30.23 6.61 15.78
C TRP A 187 30.57 7.12 14.38
N VAL A 188 31.76 7.68 14.20
CA VAL A 188 32.27 8.19 12.92
C VAL A 188 33.45 7.35 12.46
N PRO A 189 33.70 7.25 11.14
CA PRO A 189 34.81 6.43 10.67
C PRO A 189 36.15 7.07 11.06
N ARG A 190 37.14 6.24 11.43
CA ARG A 190 38.50 6.68 11.79
C ARG A 190 39.16 7.44 10.64
N GLN A 191 38.83 7.04 9.42
CA GLN A 191 39.25 7.70 8.20
C GLN A 191 38.10 7.67 7.19
N VAL A 192 37.87 8.80 6.53
CA VAL A 192 37.02 8.88 5.33
C VAL A 192 37.94 8.82 4.13
N LEU A 193 37.85 7.79 3.29
CA LEU A 193 38.63 7.63 2.07
C LEU A 193 37.80 8.03 0.84
N PRO A 194 38.41 8.66 -0.17
CA PRO A 194 37.71 9.11 -1.37
C PRO A 194 37.24 7.94 -2.25
N HIS A 195 36.11 8.14 -2.95
CA HIS A 195 35.63 7.23 -4.01
C HIS A 195 36.23 7.59 -5.37
N SER A 196 36.11 6.69 -6.35
CA SER A 196 36.57 6.95 -7.71
C SER A 196 35.65 7.92 -8.47
N LYS A 197 36.12 8.42 -9.62
CA LYS A 197 35.30 9.26 -10.50
C LYS A 197 34.13 8.48 -11.10
N GLU A 198 34.32 7.20 -11.38
CA GLU A 198 33.30 6.31 -11.95
C GLU A 198 32.17 6.06 -10.95
N TYR A 199 32.49 5.95 -9.66
CA TYR A 199 31.50 5.89 -8.59
C TYR A 199 30.59 7.12 -8.62
N TRP A 200 31.19 8.32 -8.60
CA TRP A 200 30.43 9.57 -8.59
C TRP A 200 29.62 9.77 -9.86
N ARG A 201 30.13 9.32 -11.02
CA ARG A 201 29.36 9.31 -12.26
C ARG A 201 28.09 8.44 -12.15
N ARG A 202 28.14 7.30 -11.44
CA ARG A 202 26.96 6.47 -11.18
C ARG A 202 25.98 7.15 -10.23
N VAL A 203 26.49 7.77 -9.16
CA VAL A 203 25.66 8.56 -8.22
C VAL A 203 24.94 9.66 -8.99
N ASP A 204 25.67 10.48 -9.75
CA ASP A 204 25.14 11.61 -10.51
C ASP A 204 24.09 11.18 -11.53
N ASN A 205 24.32 10.06 -12.22
CA ASN A 205 23.34 9.51 -13.14
C ASN A 205 22.07 9.03 -12.42
N ALA A 206 22.20 8.42 -11.23
CA ALA A 206 21.05 7.98 -10.43
C ALA A 206 20.20 9.16 -9.91
N ILE A 207 20.80 10.33 -9.70
CA ILE A 207 20.12 11.54 -9.21
C ILE A 207 19.90 12.61 -10.29
N ARG A 208 19.94 12.25 -11.58
CA ARG A 208 19.93 13.21 -12.70
C ARG A 208 18.79 14.23 -12.66
N GLY A 209 17.58 13.82 -12.29
CA GLY A 209 16.43 14.73 -12.14
C GLY A 209 16.54 15.73 -10.98
N HIS A 210 17.50 15.53 -10.07
CA HIS A 210 17.73 16.36 -8.89
C HIS A 210 19.02 17.19 -8.96
N LEU A 211 19.94 16.86 -9.88
CA LEU A 211 21.22 17.55 -10.05
C LEU A 211 21.04 19.06 -10.33
N GLU A 212 20.07 19.42 -11.18
CA GLU A 212 19.81 20.83 -11.53
C GLU A 212 19.39 21.70 -10.33
N MET A 213 18.81 21.09 -9.29
CA MET A 213 18.40 21.80 -8.08
C MET A 213 19.49 21.88 -7.01
N MET A 214 20.39 20.88 -6.92
CA MET A 214 21.29 20.74 -5.77
C MET A 214 22.71 21.33 -5.94
N ARG A 215 23.11 21.75 -7.15
CA ARG A 215 24.44 22.35 -7.45
C ARG A 215 25.60 21.58 -6.79
N LEU A 216 25.58 20.24 -6.85
CA LEU A 216 26.55 19.39 -6.16
C LEU A 216 27.96 19.55 -6.78
N PRO A 217 29.03 19.54 -5.96
CA PRO A 217 30.40 19.50 -6.46
C PRO A 217 30.63 18.28 -7.35
N THR A 218 31.44 18.42 -8.41
CA THR A 218 31.79 17.33 -9.33
C THR A 218 33.11 16.64 -8.98
N ASP A 219 33.96 17.29 -8.17
CA ASP A 219 35.25 16.76 -7.76
C ASP A 219 35.13 15.70 -6.63
N PRO A 220 35.76 14.52 -6.74
CA PRO A 220 35.68 13.47 -5.72
C PRO A 220 36.15 13.87 -4.32
N GLU A 221 37.18 14.72 -4.19
CA GLU A 221 37.66 15.17 -2.86
C GLU A 221 36.64 16.12 -2.22
N ALA A 222 36.06 17.03 -3.00
CA ALA A 222 34.98 17.90 -2.53
C ALA A 222 33.73 17.13 -2.06
N ARG A 223 33.52 15.89 -2.55
CA ARG A 223 32.40 15.01 -2.19
C ARG A 223 32.72 14.00 -1.10
N ARG A 224 33.95 13.98 -0.59
CA ARG A 224 34.43 13.02 0.41
C ARG A 224 33.56 12.97 1.68
N PHE A 225 33.02 14.11 2.10
CA PHE A 225 32.14 14.23 3.26
C PHE A 225 30.65 14.26 2.92
N SER A 226 30.28 13.88 1.69
CA SER A 226 28.87 13.73 1.32
C SER A 226 28.25 12.50 2.00
N THR A 227 26.93 12.52 2.16
CA THR A 227 26.15 11.45 2.80
C THR A 227 26.50 10.07 2.25
N GLN A 228 26.52 9.93 0.92
CA GLN A 228 26.78 8.65 0.27
C GLN A 228 28.18 8.10 0.63
N SER A 229 29.20 8.97 0.66
CA SER A 229 30.56 8.56 1.00
C SER A 229 30.73 8.21 2.48
N LEU A 230 30.05 8.95 3.37
CA LEU A 230 30.05 8.66 4.80
C LEU A 230 29.41 7.32 5.11
N TRP A 231 28.30 6.97 4.44
CA TRP A 231 27.68 5.65 4.55
C TRP A 231 28.65 4.55 4.13
N ASP A 232 29.22 4.62 2.92
CA ASP A 232 30.11 3.57 2.42
C ASP A 232 31.38 3.39 3.27
N ASN A 233 32.01 4.48 3.69
CA ASN A 233 33.19 4.43 4.56
C ASN A 233 32.87 3.80 5.92
N THR A 234 31.68 4.10 6.45
CA THR A 234 31.23 3.60 7.75
C THR A 234 30.87 2.13 7.71
N MET A 235 30.12 1.70 6.70
CA MET A 235 29.76 0.30 6.54
C MET A 235 31.01 -0.57 6.34
N ALA A 236 31.94 -0.11 5.51
CA ALA A 236 33.19 -0.83 5.29
C ALA A 236 34.02 -0.96 6.57
N GLU A 237 34.20 0.13 7.31
CA GLU A 237 34.94 0.08 8.57
C GLU A 237 34.24 -0.79 9.62
N SER A 238 32.90 -0.74 9.70
CA SER A 238 32.14 -1.61 10.61
C SER A 238 32.37 -3.09 10.31
N CYS A 239 32.42 -3.48 9.03
CA CYS A 239 32.78 -4.84 8.63
C CYS A 239 34.22 -5.21 8.98
N VAL A 240 35.18 -4.28 8.81
CA VAL A 240 36.59 -4.50 9.21
C VAL A 240 36.69 -4.73 10.71
N LEU A 241 36.05 -3.86 11.52
CA LEU A 241 36.03 -3.99 12.98
C LEU A 241 35.33 -5.29 13.43
N ALA A 242 34.30 -5.74 12.70
CA ALA A 242 33.65 -7.02 12.96
C ALA A 242 34.61 -8.20 12.75
N ALA A 243 35.37 -8.20 11.66
CA ALA A 243 36.39 -9.22 11.39
C ALA A 243 37.54 -9.20 12.40
N GLU A 244 37.96 -8.01 12.87
CA GLU A 244 38.97 -7.87 13.94
C GLU A 244 38.48 -8.45 15.27
N ARG A 245 37.20 -8.24 15.62
CA ARG A 245 36.58 -8.77 16.85
C ARG A 245 36.29 -10.26 16.78
N HIS A 246 36.10 -10.80 15.58
CA HIS A 246 35.79 -12.21 15.33
C HIS A 246 36.74 -12.83 14.29
N PRO A 247 38.03 -13.04 14.64
CA PRO A 247 39.00 -13.56 13.67
C PRO A 247 38.60 -14.92 13.09
N GLY A 248 38.68 -15.04 11.75
CA GLY A 248 38.32 -16.26 11.02
C GLY A 248 36.81 -16.47 10.79
N TRP A 249 35.96 -15.59 11.32
CA TRP A 249 34.52 -15.60 11.05
C TRP A 249 34.24 -14.91 9.71
N LEU A 250 33.22 -15.38 9.00
CA LEU A 250 32.73 -14.73 7.79
C LEU A 250 31.88 -13.51 8.18
N VAL A 251 32.10 -12.36 7.56
CA VAL A 251 31.24 -11.19 7.73
C VAL A 251 30.25 -11.12 6.56
N LEU A 252 28.98 -11.33 6.85
CA LEU A 252 27.88 -11.21 5.91
C LEU A 252 27.29 -9.80 6.02
N HIS A 253 27.44 -8.97 5.00
CA HIS A 253 26.90 -7.62 4.96
C HIS A 253 25.70 -7.54 4.01
N ILE A 254 24.55 -7.09 4.53
CA ILE A 254 23.35 -6.82 3.73
C ILE A 254 23.23 -5.32 3.52
N ASN A 255 23.18 -4.91 2.25
CA ASN A 255 23.14 -3.51 1.82
C ASN A 255 22.29 -3.28 0.58
N GLY A 256 21.94 -2.02 0.33
CA GLY A 256 21.35 -1.59 -0.93
C GLY A 256 22.35 -1.83 -2.05
N GLY A 257 21.89 -2.44 -3.14
CA GLY A 257 22.78 -2.94 -4.20
C GLY A 257 23.72 -1.89 -4.81
N PHE A 258 23.40 -0.59 -4.70
CA PHE A 258 24.31 0.47 -5.12
C PHE A 258 25.66 0.46 -4.36
N HIS A 259 25.63 0.09 -3.08
CA HIS A 259 26.77 0.09 -2.16
C HIS A 259 27.77 -1.05 -2.40
N SER A 260 27.37 -2.11 -3.10
CA SER A 260 28.22 -3.27 -3.43
C SER A 260 28.43 -3.47 -4.94
N ALA A 261 27.59 -2.85 -5.77
CA ALA A 261 27.68 -3.00 -7.23
C ALA A 261 29.05 -2.61 -7.79
N TYR A 262 29.53 -3.42 -8.74
CA TYR A 262 30.76 -3.29 -9.49
C TYR A 262 32.03 -3.31 -8.63
N HIS A 263 32.00 -3.94 -7.45
CA HIS A 263 33.09 -3.92 -6.45
C HIS A 263 33.46 -2.49 -6.01
N ASP A 264 32.48 -1.59 -6.04
CA ASP A 264 32.63 -0.19 -5.70
C ASP A 264 31.87 0.13 -4.39
N GLY A 265 31.69 1.40 -4.03
CA GLY A 265 30.98 1.78 -2.81
C GLY A 265 31.64 1.20 -1.55
N THR A 266 30.87 0.56 -0.69
CA THR A 266 31.31 -0.11 0.53
C THR A 266 32.35 -1.20 0.23
N VAL A 267 32.20 -1.96 -0.86
CA VAL A 267 33.16 -3.03 -1.22
C VAL A 267 34.53 -2.43 -1.56
N ARG A 268 34.56 -1.32 -2.32
CA ARG A 268 35.80 -0.58 -2.58
C ARG A 268 36.41 -0.05 -1.30
N GLN A 269 35.59 0.54 -0.42
CA GLN A 269 36.05 1.08 0.85
C GLN A 269 36.66 0.00 1.75
N LEU A 270 36.12 -1.22 1.71
CA LEU A 270 36.70 -2.37 2.42
C LEU A 270 38.04 -2.78 1.80
N LYS A 271 38.13 -2.92 0.47
CA LYS A 271 39.38 -3.25 -0.22
C LYS A 271 40.51 -2.24 0.03
N LEU A 272 40.20 -0.96 0.15
CA LEU A 272 41.21 0.06 0.48
C LEU A 272 41.76 -0.11 1.91
N ARG A 273 40.97 -0.67 2.83
CA ARG A 273 41.38 -0.94 4.22
C ARG A 273 42.04 -2.31 4.38
N LEU A 274 41.55 -3.31 3.65
CA LEU A 274 42.06 -4.68 3.64
C LEU A 274 42.32 -5.16 2.20
N PRO A 275 43.46 -4.80 1.58
CA PRO A 275 43.72 -5.09 0.15
C PRO A 275 43.76 -6.58 -0.22
N LYS A 276 43.99 -7.47 0.75
CA LYS A 276 44.10 -8.92 0.56
C LYS A 276 42.83 -9.69 0.93
N ALA A 277 41.77 -9.00 1.38
CA ALA A 277 40.54 -9.65 1.81
C ALA A 277 39.87 -10.42 0.66
N LYS A 278 39.43 -11.65 0.94
CA LYS A 278 38.61 -12.46 0.03
C LYS A 278 37.16 -12.02 0.13
N ILE A 279 36.68 -11.34 -0.91
CA ILE A 279 35.35 -10.75 -0.96
C ILE A 279 34.53 -11.42 -2.06
N ALA A 280 33.30 -11.82 -1.73
CA ALA A 280 32.28 -12.21 -2.69
C ALA A 280 31.12 -11.21 -2.66
N THR A 281 30.59 -10.87 -3.83
CA THR A 281 29.44 -9.98 -3.99
C THR A 281 28.29 -10.70 -4.67
N VAL A 282 27.07 -10.50 -4.16
CA VAL A 282 25.83 -10.99 -4.74
C VAL A 282 24.94 -9.79 -5.05
N ALA A 283 24.40 -9.72 -6.26
CA ALA A 283 23.37 -8.75 -6.61
C ALA A 283 22.03 -9.46 -6.81
N PHE A 284 21.03 -9.11 -5.99
CA PHE A 284 19.66 -9.55 -6.21
C PHE A 284 18.97 -8.64 -7.23
N VAL A 285 18.43 -9.23 -8.27
CA VAL A 285 17.74 -8.53 -9.36
C VAL A 285 16.30 -9.05 -9.43
N PRO A 286 15.32 -8.28 -8.93
CA PRO A 286 13.92 -8.69 -9.04
C PRO A 286 13.51 -8.82 -10.52
N ALA A 287 12.94 -9.97 -10.89
CA ALA A 287 12.48 -10.30 -12.23
C ALA A 287 11.07 -10.91 -12.17
N LEU A 288 10.26 -10.74 -13.23
CA LEU A 288 8.97 -11.42 -13.33
C LEU A 288 9.13 -12.93 -13.53
N ASP A 289 10.10 -13.31 -14.35
CA ASP A 289 10.43 -14.68 -14.69
C ASP A 289 11.96 -14.84 -14.59
N PRO A 290 12.49 -15.30 -13.43
CA PRO A 290 13.94 -15.41 -13.22
C PRO A 290 14.66 -16.29 -14.25
N PRO A 291 14.16 -17.50 -14.60
CA PRO A 291 14.76 -18.31 -15.68
C PRO A 291 14.90 -17.60 -17.04
N ALA A 292 13.97 -16.71 -17.39
CA ALA A 292 14.00 -15.97 -18.64
C ALA A 292 14.81 -14.66 -18.58
N ALA A 293 15.35 -14.29 -17.41
CA ALA A 293 16.09 -13.05 -17.26
C ALA A 293 17.50 -13.13 -17.88
N GLU A 294 17.96 -12.03 -18.47
CA GLU A 294 19.25 -11.96 -19.16
C GLU A 294 20.25 -11.05 -18.45
N LEU A 295 21.47 -11.56 -18.22
CA LEU A 295 22.59 -10.78 -17.69
C LEU A 295 23.38 -10.12 -18.82
N ARG A 296 23.01 -8.88 -19.17
CA ARG A 296 23.66 -8.09 -20.23
C ARG A 296 24.77 -7.17 -19.69
N GLY A 297 25.75 -6.85 -20.55
CA GLY A 297 26.83 -5.91 -20.22
C GLY A 297 27.79 -6.43 -19.16
N LYS A 298 28.41 -5.50 -18.41
CA LYS A 298 29.26 -5.83 -17.25
C LYS A 298 28.36 -6.18 -16.07
N ALA A 299 28.58 -7.35 -15.46
CA ALA A 299 27.83 -7.76 -14.27
C ALA A 299 28.08 -6.80 -13.10
N SER A 300 27.06 -6.61 -12.27
CA SER A 300 27.11 -5.77 -11.07
C SER A 300 27.78 -6.46 -9.88
N ALA A 301 27.94 -7.79 -9.90
CA ALA A 301 28.49 -8.55 -8.77
C ALA A 301 29.16 -9.84 -9.28
N ASP A 302 29.83 -10.56 -8.38
CA ASP A 302 30.42 -11.88 -8.66
C ASP A 302 29.34 -12.93 -8.94
N TYR A 303 28.20 -12.80 -8.28
CA TYR A 303 27.00 -13.60 -8.53
C TYR A 303 25.80 -12.67 -8.72
N VAL A 304 25.01 -12.91 -9.76
CA VAL A 304 23.75 -12.20 -9.98
C VAL A 304 22.61 -13.20 -9.80
N VAL A 305 21.72 -12.92 -8.86
CA VAL A 305 20.58 -13.78 -8.54
C VAL A 305 19.33 -13.06 -8.98
N PHE A 306 18.73 -13.53 -10.07
CA PHE A 306 17.39 -13.11 -10.45
C PHE A 306 16.40 -13.73 -9.47
N VAL A 307 15.51 -12.91 -8.90
CA VAL A 307 14.53 -13.36 -7.89
C VAL A 307 13.12 -12.98 -8.34
N GLU A 308 12.16 -13.90 -8.18
CA GLU A 308 10.79 -13.64 -8.62
C GLU A 308 10.18 -12.48 -7.82
N SER A 309 9.81 -11.40 -8.52
CA SER A 309 9.07 -10.27 -7.95
C SER A 309 7.65 -10.71 -7.59
N ARG A 310 7.32 -10.68 -6.30
CA ARG A 310 5.98 -11.09 -5.81
C ARG A 310 5.28 -10.01 -5.03
N ALA A 311 5.90 -9.49 -3.97
CA ALA A 311 5.33 -8.46 -3.11
C ALA A 311 6.39 -7.47 -2.63
N ARG A 312 5.95 -6.24 -2.36
CA ARG A 312 6.81 -5.13 -1.93
C ARG A 312 6.19 -4.31 -0.80
N ASP A 313 7.03 -3.92 0.15
CA ASP A 313 6.72 -2.93 1.19
C ASP A 313 7.21 -1.55 0.75
N LYS A 314 6.31 -0.67 0.29
CA LYS A 314 6.70 0.57 -0.40
C LYS A 314 6.89 1.77 0.52
N ASN A 315 6.57 1.65 1.81
CA ASN A 315 6.48 2.69 2.87
C ASN A 315 5.05 3.15 3.23
N GLU A 316 4.89 3.62 4.48
CA GLU A 316 3.69 4.34 5.00
C GLU A 316 2.36 3.57 4.86
N GLY A 317 2.38 2.27 5.15
CA GLY A 317 1.19 1.41 5.07
C GLY A 317 0.72 1.16 3.63
N ARG A 318 1.53 1.51 2.63
CA ARG A 318 1.30 1.18 1.23
C ARG A 318 2.20 0.02 0.82
N TRP A 319 1.58 -0.96 0.18
CA TRP A 319 2.17 -2.21 -0.25
C TRP A 319 1.93 -2.39 -1.74
N GLY A 320 2.59 -3.37 -2.34
CA GLY A 320 2.32 -3.78 -3.72
C GLY A 320 2.51 -5.27 -3.92
N VAL A 321 1.80 -5.84 -4.88
CA VAL A 321 2.09 -7.17 -5.44
C VAL A 321 2.37 -7.05 -6.92
N THR A 322 3.20 -7.93 -7.47
CA THR A 322 3.53 -7.90 -8.90
C THR A 322 2.72 -8.94 -9.66
N VAL A 323 2.01 -8.56 -10.73
CA VAL A 323 1.20 -9.45 -11.59
C VAL A 323 1.42 -9.17 -13.09
N GLY A 324 2.66 -8.79 -13.45
CA GLY A 324 3.02 -8.20 -14.75
C GLY A 324 3.25 -6.70 -14.65
N LYS A 325 2.51 -6.03 -13.76
CA LYS A 325 2.82 -4.72 -13.20
C LYS A 325 2.67 -4.74 -11.69
N ASP A 326 3.17 -3.70 -11.03
CA ASP A 326 2.93 -3.52 -9.62
C ASP A 326 1.48 -3.06 -9.35
N GLN A 327 0.77 -3.83 -8.53
CA GLN A 327 -0.58 -3.56 -8.07
C GLN A 327 -0.52 -3.05 -6.62
N PRO A 328 -0.69 -1.74 -6.40
CA PRO A 328 -0.61 -1.17 -5.06
C PRO A 328 -1.88 -1.41 -4.24
N TYR A 329 -1.71 -1.51 -2.93
CA TYR A 329 -2.79 -1.53 -1.96
C TYR A 329 -2.35 -0.85 -0.67
N ARG A 330 -3.32 -0.45 0.17
CA ARG A 330 -3.05 0.01 1.53
C ARG A 330 -3.48 -1.04 2.53
N LEU A 331 -2.72 -1.18 3.61
CA LEU A 331 -2.98 -2.15 4.65
C LEU A 331 -3.13 -1.45 6.00
N SER A 332 -4.20 -1.79 6.71
CA SER A 332 -4.33 -1.55 8.14
C SER A 332 -4.31 -2.89 8.85
N LEU A 333 -3.42 -3.03 9.83
CA LEU A 333 -3.40 -4.17 10.73
C LEU A 333 -3.96 -3.75 12.09
N PRO A 334 -4.69 -4.64 12.77
CA PRO A 334 -5.19 -4.40 14.11
C PRO A 334 -4.03 -4.47 15.13
N HIS A 335 -4.07 -3.60 16.15
CA HIS A 335 -2.97 -3.46 17.12
C HIS A 335 -2.74 -4.73 17.96
N GLY A 336 -3.79 -5.50 18.24
CA GLY A 336 -3.74 -6.70 19.08
C GLY A 336 -3.44 -8.01 18.34
N ALA A 337 -3.34 -8.01 17.01
CA ALA A 337 -3.14 -9.27 16.29
C ALA A 337 -1.74 -9.83 16.49
N SER A 338 -1.68 -11.13 16.76
CA SER A 338 -0.46 -11.90 16.99
C SER A 338 -0.60 -13.31 16.41
N ASP A 339 0.47 -14.09 16.42
CA ASP A 339 0.38 -15.47 15.94
C ASP A 339 -0.62 -16.33 16.73
N THR A 340 -0.90 -15.96 17.99
CA THR A 340 -1.89 -16.60 18.87
C THR A 340 -3.30 -16.00 18.74
N HIS A 341 -3.41 -14.75 18.29
CA HIS A 341 -4.69 -14.06 18.10
C HIS A 341 -4.73 -13.48 16.69
N ARG A 342 -5.19 -14.30 15.73
CA ARG A 342 -5.18 -13.96 14.31
C ARG A 342 -6.44 -13.21 13.91
N ALA A 343 -6.25 -12.09 13.21
CA ALA A 343 -7.36 -11.25 12.77
C ALA A 343 -8.03 -11.80 11.50
N PRO A 344 -9.35 -11.64 11.34
CA PRO A 344 -10.01 -11.82 10.05
C PRO A 344 -9.48 -10.81 9.01
N LEU A 345 -9.52 -11.19 7.73
CA LEU A 345 -9.05 -10.38 6.61
C LEU A 345 -10.21 -9.84 5.78
N LEU A 346 -10.21 -8.53 5.54
CA LEU A 346 -11.03 -7.89 4.52
C LEU A 346 -10.13 -7.35 3.39
N ILE A 347 -10.30 -7.87 2.18
CA ILE A 347 -9.71 -7.29 0.96
C ILE A 347 -10.81 -6.49 0.24
N TRP A 348 -10.63 -5.17 0.14
CA TRP A 348 -11.62 -4.25 -0.39
C TRP A 348 -11.23 -3.70 -1.76
N LEU A 349 -12.16 -3.77 -2.72
CA LEU A 349 -12.06 -3.19 -4.05
C LEU A 349 -13.09 -2.07 -4.20
N GLY A 350 -12.64 -0.82 -4.14
CA GLY A 350 -13.51 0.35 -4.27
C GLY A 350 -14.04 0.55 -5.69
N ASP A 351 -15.03 1.41 -5.84
CA ASP A 351 -15.51 1.86 -7.15
C ASP A 351 -14.43 2.66 -7.90
N ASP A 352 -14.61 2.83 -9.22
CA ASP A 352 -13.73 3.67 -10.04
C ASP A 352 -13.59 5.07 -9.43
N GLY A 353 -12.38 5.61 -9.46
CA GLY A 353 -12.07 6.94 -8.94
C GLY A 353 -11.81 7.04 -7.44
N LEU A 354 -12.19 6.06 -6.63
CA LEU A 354 -11.98 6.12 -5.17
C LEU A 354 -10.50 5.99 -4.80
N ASN A 355 -10.09 6.67 -3.73
CA ASN A 355 -8.72 6.56 -3.23
C ASN A 355 -8.63 5.46 -2.15
N SER A 356 -7.46 4.83 -2.04
CA SER A 356 -7.23 3.78 -1.05
C SER A 356 -7.16 4.32 0.38
N SER A 357 -6.73 5.58 0.57
CA SER A 357 -6.59 6.19 1.90
C SER A 357 -7.93 6.45 2.59
N ASP A 358 -8.89 7.01 1.87
CA ASP A 358 -10.23 7.26 2.41
C ASP A 358 -10.98 5.92 2.51
N GLY A 359 -10.70 4.97 1.60
CA GLY A 359 -11.08 3.56 1.71
C GLY A 359 -10.71 2.95 3.06
N VAL A 360 -9.42 3.02 3.43
CA VAL A 360 -8.96 2.52 4.74
C VAL A 360 -9.64 3.28 5.86
N ALA A 361 -9.75 4.61 5.78
CA ALA A 361 -10.37 5.41 6.83
C ALA A 361 -11.85 5.02 7.09
N LEU A 362 -12.63 4.83 6.02
CA LEU A 362 -14.04 4.43 6.11
C LEU A 362 -14.17 3.04 6.74
N LEU A 363 -13.40 2.07 6.25
CA LEU A 363 -13.48 0.68 6.73
C LEU A 363 -12.98 0.55 8.17
N LYS A 364 -11.90 1.26 8.55
CA LYS A 364 -11.40 1.26 9.93
C LYS A 364 -12.38 1.86 10.92
N GLY A 365 -12.98 3.02 10.62
CA GLY A 365 -13.96 3.63 11.52
C GLY A 365 -15.20 2.75 11.70
N ARG A 366 -15.47 1.88 10.73
CA ARG A 366 -16.63 0.98 10.74
C ARG A 366 -16.38 -0.34 11.47
N PHE A 367 -15.30 -1.02 11.16
CA PHE A 367 -15.00 -2.37 11.68
C PHE A 367 -14.03 -2.34 12.87
N GLY A 368 -13.65 -1.14 13.31
CA GLY A 368 -12.69 -0.96 14.39
C GLY A 368 -11.31 -1.53 14.08
N ASP A 369 -10.59 -1.84 15.16
CA ASP A 369 -9.28 -2.48 15.12
C ASP A 369 -9.38 -4.01 15.32
N ASP A 370 -10.48 -4.64 14.88
CA ASP A 370 -10.65 -6.10 14.95
C ASP A 370 -10.23 -6.80 13.65
N TRP A 371 -10.16 -6.06 12.53
CA TRP A 371 -9.91 -6.60 11.20
C TRP A 371 -8.56 -6.16 10.63
N ALA A 372 -7.91 -7.09 9.92
CA ALA A 372 -6.90 -6.73 8.94
C ALA A 372 -7.62 -6.25 7.67
N ILE A 373 -7.34 -5.02 7.23
CA ILE A 373 -8.04 -4.38 6.10
C ILE A 373 -7.03 -4.03 5.01
N ALA A 374 -7.18 -4.64 3.85
CA ALA A 374 -6.39 -4.38 2.65
C ALA A 374 -7.26 -3.69 1.60
N VAL A 375 -6.99 -2.42 1.29
CA VAL A 375 -7.71 -1.66 0.26
C VAL A 375 -6.88 -1.60 -1.01
N VAL A 376 -7.35 -2.31 -2.04
CA VAL A 376 -6.66 -2.44 -3.32
C VAL A 376 -6.92 -1.19 -4.17
N GLU A 377 -5.86 -0.57 -4.69
CA GLU A 377 -6.01 0.51 -5.66
C GLU A 377 -6.43 -0.05 -7.02
N PRO A 378 -7.22 0.66 -7.84
CA PRO A 378 -7.57 0.17 -9.17
C PRO A 378 -6.34 -0.04 -10.08
N THR A 379 -6.45 -1.02 -10.99
CA THR A 379 -5.39 -1.49 -11.91
C THR A 379 -4.81 -0.37 -12.78
N TYR A 380 -5.64 0.55 -13.25
CA TYR A 380 -5.23 1.64 -14.13
C TYR A 380 -5.47 2.98 -13.46
N ARG A 381 -4.57 3.95 -13.69
CA ARG A 381 -4.85 5.33 -13.34
C ARG A 381 -5.69 5.98 -14.42
N GLN A 382 -6.70 6.73 -14.01
CA GLN A 382 -7.55 7.47 -14.93
C GLN A 382 -7.82 8.87 -14.36
N THR A 383 -7.96 9.86 -15.23
CA THR A 383 -8.60 11.13 -14.86
C THR A 383 -10.11 10.91 -14.83
N GLU A 384 -10.72 11.12 -13.67
CA GLU A 384 -12.15 10.93 -13.47
C GLU A 384 -12.96 12.09 -14.07
N LEU A 385 -14.29 11.92 -14.13
CA LEU A 385 -15.20 12.97 -14.61
C LEU A 385 -15.12 14.26 -13.76
N ASP A 386 -14.84 14.12 -12.46
CA ASP A 386 -14.58 15.24 -11.56
C ASP A 386 -13.18 15.86 -11.78
N GLY A 387 -12.45 15.45 -12.82
CA GLY A 387 -11.15 15.95 -13.17
C GLY A 387 -10.05 15.60 -12.17
N SER A 388 -10.28 14.76 -11.17
CA SER A 388 -9.24 14.31 -10.25
C SER A 388 -8.51 13.07 -10.76
N SER A 389 -7.32 12.79 -10.22
CA SER A 389 -6.69 11.49 -10.46
C SER A 389 -7.44 10.44 -9.66
N GLY A 390 -7.91 9.43 -10.35
CA GLY A 390 -8.55 8.25 -9.79
C GLY A 390 -7.97 6.99 -10.41
N GLY A 391 -8.84 6.01 -10.58
CA GLY A 391 -8.43 4.72 -11.10
C GLY A 391 -9.60 3.93 -11.65
N ARG A 392 -9.25 3.02 -12.56
CA ARG A 392 -10.18 2.16 -13.28
C ARG A 392 -9.74 0.71 -13.17
N TRP A 393 -10.68 -0.20 -12.97
CA TRP A 393 -10.37 -1.63 -12.89
C TRP A 393 -10.11 -2.29 -14.24
N PHE A 394 -10.95 -2.02 -15.24
CA PHE A 394 -10.87 -2.67 -16.55
C PHE A 394 -11.39 -1.77 -17.67
N TYR A 395 -10.91 -1.97 -18.89
CA TYR A 395 -11.51 -1.43 -20.10
C TYR A 395 -12.41 -2.47 -20.80
N PRO A 396 -13.44 -2.06 -21.56
CA PRO A 396 -14.34 -3.02 -22.21
C PRO A 396 -13.63 -3.94 -23.22
N ASP A 397 -12.64 -3.46 -23.94
CA ASP A 397 -11.85 -4.17 -24.95
C ASP A 397 -10.81 -5.11 -24.35
N THR A 398 -10.30 -4.82 -23.15
CA THR A 398 -9.33 -5.64 -22.41
C THR A 398 -9.94 -6.33 -21.18
N PHE A 399 -11.28 -6.47 -21.14
CA PHE A 399 -12.02 -6.91 -19.96
C PHE A 399 -11.48 -8.19 -19.32
N SER A 400 -11.31 -9.26 -20.11
CA SER A 400 -10.85 -10.56 -19.61
C SER A 400 -9.42 -10.51 -19.07
N SER A 401 -8.48 -9.86 -19.79
CA SER A 401 -7.09 -9.72 -19.34
C SER A 401 -6.95 -8.84 -18.09
N ASP A 402 -7.77 -7.80 -17.99
CA ASP A 402 -7.79 -6.90 -16.84
C ASP A 402 -8.31 -7.60 -15.59
N LEU A 403 -9.37 -8.41 -15.74
CA LEU A 403 -9.87 -9.24 -14.65
C LEU A 403 -8.86 -10.33 -14.26
N GLY A 404 -8.20 -10.98 -15.21
CA GLY A 404 -7.11 -11.92 -14.90
C GLY A 404 -5.99 -11.25 -14.07
N THR A 405 -5.64 -10.02 -14.41
CA THR A 405 -4.66 -9.21 -13.65
C THR A 405 -5.17 -8.92 -12.24
N ALA A 406 -6.42 -8.50 -12.09
CA ALA A 406 -7.02 -8.19 -10.79
C ALA A 406 -7.17 -9.44 -9.91
N THR A 407 -7.61 -10.57 -10.48
CA THR A 407 -7.68 -11.88 -9.80
C THR A 407 -6.32 -12.30 -9.29
N GLY A 408 -5.30 -12.31 -10.16
CA GLY A 408 -3.93 -12.64 -9.76
C GLY A 408 -3.41 -11.70 -8.66
N ALA A 409 -3.81 -10.43 -8.67
CA ALA A 409 -3.37 -9.47 -7.66
C ALA A 409 -4.02 -9.77 -6.31
N VAL A 410 -5.33 -9.99 -6.26
CA VAL A 410 -6.05 -10.34 -5.03
C VAL A 410 -5.52 -11.65 -4.44
N GLU A 411 -5.26 -12.66 -5.26
CA GLU A 411 -4.65 -13.92 -4.82
C GLU A 411 -3.25 -13.72 -4.24
N ARG A 412 -2.40 -12.91 -4.90
CA ARG A 412 -1.05 -12.60 -4.39
C ARG A 412 -1.11 -11.77 -3.11
N ILE A 413 -2.04 -10.83 -2.98
CA ILE A 413 -2.27 -10.04 -1.76
C ILE A 413 -2.70 -10.98 -0.63
N TRP A 414 -3.74 -11.78 -0.83
CA TRP A 414 -4.20 -12.76 0.15
C TRP A 414 -3.06 -13.66 0.62
N GLY A 415 -2.36 -14.29 -0.32
CA GLY A 415 -1.24 -15.17 0.00
C GLY A 415 -0.19 -14.42 0.81
N TYR A 416 0.22 -13.23 0.37
CA TYR A 416 1.23 -12.42 1.05
C TYR A 416 0.83 -12.11 2.49
N LEU A 417 -0.40 -11.64 2.69
CA LEU A 417 -0.89 -11.24 4.01
C LEU A 417 -1.00 -12.44 4.96
N CYS A 418 -1.53 -13.58 4.50
CA CYS A 418 -1.64 -14.79 5.31
C CYS A 418 -0.28 -15.38 5.72
N ARG A 419 0.77 -15.16 4.92
CA ARG A 419 2.14 -15.57 5.26
C ARG A 419 2.81 -14.62 6.23
N ARG A 420 2.66 -13.30 6.02
CA ARG A 420 3.52 -12.31 6.67
C ARG A 420 2.94 -11.72 7.94
N PHE A 421 1.62 -11.72 8.05
CA PHE A 421 0.90 -11.09 9.15
C PHE A 421 0.07 -12.11 9.93
N PRO A 422 -0.30 -11.77 11.18
CA PRO A 422 -1.17 -12.59 12.02
C PRO A 422 -2.63 -12.53 11.54
N VAL A 423 -2.87 -13.06 10.34
CA VAL A 423 -4.18 -13.10 9.69
C VAL A 423 -4.69 -14.54 9.69
N ASP A 424 -5.99 -14.70 9.89
CA ASP A 424 -6.66 -16.00 9.87
C ASP A 424 -7.02 -16.38 8.42
N PRO A 425 -6.37 -17.41 7.84
CA PRO A 425 -6.64 -17.83 6.47
C PRO A 425 -8.04 -18.46 6.28
N SER A 426 -8.75 -18.81 7.36
CA SER A 426 -10.11 -19.33 7.32
C SER A 426 -11.19 -18.24 7.33
N ARG A 427 -10.82 -17.01 7.72
CA ARG A 427 -11.74 -15.86 7.86
C ARG A 427 -11.34 -14.74 6.91
N VAL A 428 -11.45 -15.02 5.61
CA VAL A 428 -11.11 -14.07 4.53
C VAL A 428 -12.37 -13.65 3.78
N VAL A 429 -12.57 -12.35 3.69
CA VAL A 429 -13.63 -11.73 2.90
C VAL A 429 -13.01 -10.85 1.81
N VAL A 430 -13.43 -11.04 0.56
CA VAL A 430 -13.13 -10.13 -0.55
C VAL A 430 -14.41 -9.38 -0.89
N ALA A 431 -14.42 -8.07 -0.69
CA ALA A 431 -15.61 -7.25 -0.90
C ALA A 431 -15.31 -6.08 -1.83
N GLY A 432 -16.33 -5.60 -2.52
CA GLY A 432 -16.17 -4.44 -3.39
C GLY A 432 -17.47 -3.71 -3.65
N GLU A 433 -17.33 -2.51 -4.20
CA GLU A 433 -18.44 -1.62 -4.55
C GLU A 433 -18.32 -1.17 -6.00
N GLY A 434 -19.47 -1.03 -6.69
CA GLY A 434 -19.50 -0.44 -8.03
C GLY A 434 -18.73 -1.26 -9.08
N THR A 435 -17.79 -0.65 -9.79
CA THR A 435 -16.92 -1.40 -10.72
C THR A 435 -16.04 -2.40 -9.98
N GLY A 436 -15.58 -2.09 -8.77
CA GLY A 436 -14.82 -3.02 -7.92
C GLY A 436 -15.63 -4.24 -7.51
N ALA A 437 -16.94 -4.09 -7.26
CA ALA A 437 -17.84 -5.21 -7.00
C ALA A 437 -17.95 -6.18 -8.20
N THR A 438 -17.93 -5.66 -9.42
CA THR A 438 -17.90 -6.49 -10.64
C THR A 438 -16.62 -7.31 -10.72
N VAL A 439 -15.48 -6.72 -10.35
CA VAL A 439 -14.22 -7.47 -10.22
C VAL A 439 -14.33 -8.55 -9.15
N VAL A 440 -14.92 -8.25 -7.99
CA VAL A 440 -15.13 -9.24 -6.91
C VAL A 440 -15.99 -10.42 -7.37
N ALA A 441 -17.10 -10.16 -8.08
CA ALA A 441 -17.95 -11.21 -8.63
C ALA A 441 -17.17 -12.07 -9.66
N ALA A 442 -16.35 -11.45 -10.51
CA ALA A 442 -15.50 -12.19 -11.44
C ALA A 442 -14.48 -13.07 -10.71
N ILE A 443 -13.80 -12.54 -9.69
CA ILE A 443 -12.82 -13.30 -8.88
C ILE A 443 -13.52 -14.50 -8.22
N ALA A 444 -14.69 -14.29 -7.63
CA ALA A 444 -15.44 -15.35 -6.96
C ALA A 444 -15.76 -16.52 -7.90
N ALA A 445 -16.12 -16.23 -9.15
CA ALA A 445 -16.43 -17.24 -10.15
C ALA A 445 -15.18 -17.97 -10.68
N HIS A 446 -14.04 -17.28 -10.79
CA HIS A 446 -12.88 -17.77 -11.56
C HIS A 446 -11.66 -18.15 -10.73
N THR A 447 -11.54 -17.72 -9.48
CA THR A 447 -10.35 -18.05 -8.67
C THR A 447 -10.28 -19.56 -8.43
N ASP A 448 -9.09 -20.10 -8.63
CA ASP A 448 -8.77 -21.50 -8.44
C ASP A 448 -7.97 -21.78 -7.15
N ARG A 449 -7.58 -20.72 -6.44
CA ARG A 449 -6.71 -20.79 -5.25
C ARG A 449 -7.33 -20.21 -3.98
N LEU A 450 -8.16 -19.17 -4.13
CA LEU A 450 -8.64 -18.39 -2.99
C LEU A 450 -9.93 -18.98 -2.44
N SER A 451 -9.84 -19.59 -1.25
CA SER A 451 -11.02 -19.95 -0.46
C SER A 451 -11.43 -18.75 0.41
N ALA A 452 -12.51 -18.06 0.02
CA ALA A 452 -12.98 -16.85 0.68
C ALA A 452 -14.49 -16.64 0.52
N ASP A 453 -15.03 -15.78 1.38
CA ASP A 453 -16.36 -15.20 1.19
C ASP A 453 -16.25 -13.93 0.32
N PHE A 454 -17.14 -13.78 -0.65
CA PHE A 454 -17.14 -12.70 -1.62
C PHE A 454 -18.42 -11.86 -1.48
N LEU A 455 -18.27 -10.54 -1.45
CA LEU A 455 -19.38 -9.60 -1.34
C LEU A 455 -19.29 -8.53 -2.43
N ALA A 456 -20.16 -8.61 -3.43
CA ALA A 456 -20.25 -7.67 -4.53
C ALA A 456 -21.43 -6.71 -4.32
N VAL A 457 -21.13 -5.43 -4.04
CA VAL A 457 -22.16 -4.43 -3.72
C VAL A 457 -22.37 -3.46 -4.87
N LEU A 458 -23.62 -3.41 -5.34
CA LEU A 458 -24.09 -2.60 -6.47
C LEU A 458 -23.16 -2.68 -7.69
N PRO A 459 -22.94 -3.88 -8.26
CA PRO A 459 -21.94 -4.02 -9.29
C PRO A 459 -22.32 -3.30 -10.59
N ARG A 460 -21.35 -2.60 -11.18
CA ARG A 460 -21.55 -1.81 -12.41
C ARG A 460 -20.77 -2.40 -13.58
N ARG A 461 -21.29 -2.21 -14.79
CA ARG A 461 -20.67 -2.73 -16.03
C ARG A 461 -20.48 -4.26 -15.99
N ALA A 462 -21.38 -4.97 -15.32
CA ALA A 462 -21.31 -6.41 -15.10
C ALA A 462 -21.71 -7.25 -16.31
N SER A 463 -22.32 -6.66 -17.34
CA SER A 463 -22.89 -7.39 -18.49
C SER A 463 -21.90 -8.29 -19.23
N LYS A 464 -20.59 -8.01 -19.15
CA LYS A 464 -19.51 -8.81 -19.75
C LYS A 464 -19.08 -10.01 -18.92
N LEU A 465 -19.57 -10.18 -17.68
CA LEU A 465 -19.23 -11.35 -16.85
C LEU A 465 -19.65 -12.65 -17.53
N LYS A 466 -20.82 -12.66 -18.18
CA LYS A 466 -21.33 -13.80 -18.95
C LYS A 466 -20.44 -14.22 -20.13
N ASP A 467 -19.55 -13.34 -20.58
CA ASP A 467 -18.64 -13.60 -21.69
C ASP A 467 -17.40 -14.39 -21.21
N LEU A 468 -17.24 -14.54 -19.88
CA LEU A 468 -16.16 -15.32 -19.29
C LEU A 468 -16.61 -16.78 -19.11
N PRO A 469 -15.81 -17.75 -19.59
CA PRO A 469 -16.13 -19.16 -19.40
C PRO A 469 -16.00 -19.56 -17.94
N LEU A 470 -17.01 -20.27 -17.42
CA LEU A 470 -16.97 -20.78 -16.06
C LEU A 470 -16.06 -22.01 -15.96
N PRO A 471 -15.30 -22.14 -14.86
CA PRO A 471 -14.50 -23.33 -14.60
C PRO A 471 -15.43 -24.50 -14.26
N LEU A 472 -15.60 -25.44 -15.19
CA LEU A 472 -16.50 -26.58 -15.01
C LEU A 472 -15.93 -27.58 -14.00
N LYS A 473 -16.76 -28.07 -13.09
CA LYS A 473 -16.36 -28.99 -12.01
C LYS A 473 -15.68 -30.26 -12.52
N GLU A 474 -16.15 -30.80 -13.64
CA GLU A 474 -15.60 -32.03 -14.23
C GLU A 474 -14.14 -31.91 -14.68
N PHE A 475 -13.63 -30.68 -14.85
CA PHE A 475 -12.23 -30.44 -15.24
C PHE A 475 -11.27 -30.25 -14.06
N TRP A 476 -11.75 -30.31 -12.81
CA TRP A 476 -10.91 -30.21 -11.61
C TRP A 476 -10.19 -31.51 -11.23
N GLY A 477 -10.55 -32.65 -11.84
CA GLY A 477 -9.91 -33.93 -11.56
C GLY A 477 -10.03 -34.34 -10.08
N GLU A 478 -8.91 -34.72 -9.47
CA GLU A 478 -8.82 -35.08 -8.05
C GLU A 478 -8.58 -33.88 -7.12
N ASP A 479 -8.28 -32.69 -7.67
CA ASP A 479 -7.96 -31.52 -6.88
C ASP A 479 -9.24 -30.90 -6.25
N PRO A 480 -9.24 -30.57 -4.95
CA PRO A 480 -10.39 -29.95 -4.32
C PRO A 480 -10.54 -28.49 -4.79
N MET A 481 -11.73 -28.15 -5.29
CA MET A 481 -12.08 -26.77 -5.62
C MET A 481 -12.10 -25.91 -4.35
N PRO A 482 -11.57 -24.67 -4.38
CA PRO A 482 -11.63 -23.79 -3.22
C PRO A 482 -13.08 -23.51 -2.81
N GLU A 483 -13.30 -23.47 -1.50
CA GLU A 483 -14.61 -23.17 -0.93
C GLU A 483 -14.88 -21.67 -1.06
N ARG A 484 -15.89 -21.33 -1.87
CA ARG A 484 -16.21 -19.96 -2.27
C ARG A 484 -17.69 -19.70 -2.09
N ARG A 485 -18.03 -18.54 -1.52
CA ARG A 485 -19.42 -18.07 -1.45
C ARG A 485 -19.51 -16.64 -1.95
N LEU A 486 -20.43 -16.35 -2.86
CA LEU A 486 -20.67 -15.04 -3.43
C LEU A 486 -22.03 -14.51 -3.02
N VAL A 487 -22.03 -13.37 -2.34
CA VAL A 487 -23.21 -12.56 -2.09
C VAL A 487 -23.19 -11.37 -3.04
N VAL A 488 -24.24 -11.21 -3.83
CA VAL A 488 -24.43 -10.02 -4.67
C VAL A 488 -25.57 -9.18 -4.12
N ILE A 489 -25.29 -7.90 -3.85
CA ILE A 489 -26.30 -6.89 -3.58
C ILE A 489 -26.48 -6.08 -4.86
N ALA A 490 -27.61 -6.24 -5.55
CA ALA A 490 -27.87 -5.58 -6.83
C ALA A 490 -29.08 -4.66 -6.76
N GLU A 491 -29.16 -3.71 -7.69
CA GLU A 491 -30.38 -2.90 -7.82
C GLU A 491 -31.54 -3.77 -8.33
N GLU A 492 -32.76 -3.44 -7.90
CA GLU A 492 -33.98 -4.15 -8.26
C GLU A 492 -34.13 -4.38 -9.78
N PRO A 493 -33.83 -3.41 -10.67
CA PRO A 493 -33.89 -3.63 -12.13
C PRO A 493 -32.91 -4.69 -12.65
N GLN A 494 -31.83 -4.98 -11.92
CA GLN A 494 -30.82 -5.95 -12.30
C GLN A 494 -31.08 -7.35 -11.70
N ARG A 495 -32.12 -7.51 -10.86
CA ARG A 495 -32.42 -8.76 -10.14
C ARG A 495 -32.42 -9.97 -11.06
N THR A 496 -33.21 -9.93 -12.15
CA THR A 496 -33.37 -11.06 -13.06
C THR A 496 -32.06 -11.46 -13.74
N TRP A 497 -31.27 -10.46 -14.16
CA TRP A 497 -29.98 -10.72 -14.80
C TRP A 497 -29.01 -11.39 -13.83
N TRP A 498 -28.88 -10.84 -12.61
CA TRP A 498 -28.01 -11.44 -11.59
C TRP A 498 -28.47 -12.81 -11.12
N GLN A 499 -29.78 -13.05 -11.01
CA GLN A 499 -30.29 -14.36 -10.64
C GLN A 499 -29.84 -15.41 -11.67
N GLY A 500 -29.96 -15.12 -12.96
CA GLY A 500 -29.52 -16.02 -14.02
C GLY A 500 -28.01 -16.32 -13.98
N GLU A 501 -27.18 -15.29 -13.77
CA GLU A 501 -25.72 -15.46 -13.61
C GLU A 501 -25.38 -16.29 -12.36
N LEU A 502 -26.01 -16.01 -11.22
CA LEU A 502 -25.74 -16.71 -9.96
C LEU A 502 -26.24 -18.16 -9.97
N ASP A 503 -27.33 -18.46 -10.70
CA ASP A 503 -27.79 -19.82 -10.93
C ASP A 503 -26.77 -20.60 -11.78
N ALA A 504 -26.20 -19.95 -12.81
CA ALA A 504 -25.12 -20.54 -13.60
C ALA A 504 -23.89 -20.84 -12.74
N TYR A 505 -23.45 -19.89 -11.90
CA TYR A 505 -22.30 -20.10 -11.01
C TYR A 505 -22.59 -21.18 -9.95
N GLY A 506 -23.84 -21.26 -9.47
CA GLY A 506 -24.30 -22.25 -8.51
C GLY A 506 -24.20 -23.69 -9.03
N ARG A 507 -24.52 -23.92 -10.32
CA ARG A 507 -24.34 -25.23 -10.97
C ARG A 507 -22.88 -25.69 -10.93
N GLU A 508 -21.96 -24.75 -11.16
CA GLU A 508 -20.51 -24.98 -11.06
C GLU A 508 -19.96 -24.97 -9.63
N GLY A 509 -20.85 -24.94 -8.61
CA GLY A 509 -20.49 -25.13 -7.19
C GLY A 509 -20.00 -23.90 -6.45
N LEU A 510 -20.22 -22.71 -6.99
CA LEU A 510 -20.11 -21.50 -6.19
C LEU A 510 -21.35 -21.38 -5.29
N GLY A 511 -21.17 -21.21 -3.98
CA GLY A 511 -22.30 -20.88 -3.11
C GLY A 511 -22.79 -19.48 -3.42
N THR A 512 -24.01 -19.28 -3.91
CA THR A 512 -24.49 -17.96 -4.34
C THR A 512 -25.68 -17.46 -3.52
N ARG A 513 -25.76 -16.13 -3.33
CA ARG A 513 -26.94 -15.47 -2.77
C ARG A 513 -27.14 -14.08 -3.39
N LEU A 514 -28.36 -13.80 -3.82
CA LEU A 514 -28.76 -12.49 -4.33
C LEU A 514 -29.58 -11.73 -3.29
N ARG A 515 -29.29 -10.44 -3.12
CA ARG A 515 -30.13 -9.49 -2.40
C ARG A 515 -30.38 -8.30 -3.31
N ALA A 516 -31.61 -8.17 -3.80
CA ALA A 516 -32.01 -7.01 -4.57
C ALA A 516 -32.50 -5.88 -3.66
N VAL A 517 -32.17 -4.63 -4.01
CA VAL A 517 -32.50 -3.44 -3.23
C VAL A 517 -33.10 -2.34 -4.11
N PRO A 518 -33.96 -1.46 -3.56
CA PRO A 518 -34.53 -0.34 -4.31
C PRO A 518 -33.45 0.56 -4.91
N GLU A 519 -33.70 1.11 -6.11
CA GLU A 519 -32.76 1.98 -6.81
C GLU A 519 -32.44 3.24 -5.98
N ARG A 520 -31.14 3.56 -5.85
CA ARG A 520 -30.61 4.85 -5.34
C ARG A 520 -31.22 5.40 -4.02
N GLN A 521 -31.72 4.55 -3.13
CA GLN A 521 -32.13 4.93 -1.76
C GLN A 521 -31.73 3.92 -0.68
N ALA A 522 -31.17 2.77 -1.04
CA ALA A 522 -30.75 1.78 -0.05
C ALA A 522 -29.60 2.32 0.81
N ASP A 523 -29.67 2.07 2.11
CA ASP A 523 -28.57 2.31 3.04
C ASP A 523 -27.46 1.28 2.77
N VAL A 524 -26.67 1.53 1.71
CA VAL A 524 -25.55 0.68 1.26
C VAL A 524 -24.60 0.37 2.39
N ASP A 525 -24.40 1.36 3.26
CA ASP A 525 -23.64 1.25 4.47
C ASP A 525 -24.17 0.14 5.36
N ARG A 526 -25.42 0.25 5.80
CA ARG A 526 -26.06 -0.78 6.65
C ARG A 526 -26.05 -2.16 6.02
N LEU A 527 -26.24 -2.24 4.70
CA LEU A 527 -26.20 -3.50 3.97
C LEU A 527 -24.81 -4.15 4.04
N LEU A 528 -23.75 -3.36 3.84
CA LEU A 528 -22.37 -3.82 3.97
C LEU A 528 -22.07 -4.32 5.39
N GLU A 529 -22.44 -3.56 6.41
CA GLU A 529 -22.30 -3.94 7.83
C GLU A 529 -22.98 -5.28 8.13
N SER A 530 -24.25 -5.39 7.73
CA SER A 530 -25.07 -6.57 7.97
C SER A 530 -24.48 -7.81 7.30
N GLU A 531 -24.06 -7.71 6.03
CA GLU A 531 -23.50 -8.86 5.33
C GLU A 531 -22.09 -9.21 5.79
N LEU A 532 -21.22 -8.23 6.06
CA LEU A 532 -19.87 -8.49 6.56
C LEU A 532 -19.89 -9.06 7.99
N GLY A 533 -20.82 -8.62 8.83
CA GLY A 533 -21.07 -9.21 10.16
C GLY A 533 -21.43 -10.69 10.05
N ARG A 534 -22.38 -11.04 9.16
CA ARG A 534 -22.77 -12.44 8.91
C ARG A 534 -21.61 -13.27 8.36
N LEU A 535 -20.87 -12.75 7.38
CA LEU A 535 -19.73 -13.46 6.78
C LEU A 535 -18.57 -13.65 7.77
N SER A 536 -18.49 -12.85 8.82
CA SER A 536 -17.45 -12.97 9.84
C SER A 536 -17.81 -13.81 11.05
N GLY A 537 -19.05 -14.32 11.11
CA GLY A 537 -19.57 -15.15 12.20
C GLY A 537 -20.18 -14.37 13.36
N GLY A 538 -20.34 -13.05 13.25
CA GLY A 538 -21.02 -12.21 14.23
C GLY A 538 -22.54 -12.18 14.01
N GLU A 539 -23.28 -11.69 15.01
CA GLU A 539 -24.70 -11.40 14.86
C GLU A 539 -24.90 -10.24 13.87
N ALA A 540 -25.95 -10.32 13.06
CA ALA A 540 -26.33 -9.21 12.20
C ALA A 540 -26.80 -8.04 13.08
N ASP A 541 -26.22 -6.86 12.89
CA ASP A 541 -26.60 -5.65 13.63
C ASP A 541 -28.13 -5.44 13.54
N SER A 542 -28.75 -5.12 14.68
CA SER A 542 -30.21 -4.97 14.81
C SER A 542 -30.74 -3.79 13.98
N GLU A 543 -32.04 -3.74 13.71
CA GLU A 543 -32.70 -2.69 12.91
C GLU A 543 -32.62 -1.30 13.56
N ASP A 544 -31.45 -0.66 13.52
CA ASP A 544 -31.31 0.73 13.95
C ASP A 544 -31.71 1.68 12.80
N ARG A 545 -32.64 2.58 13.10
CA ARG A 545 -33.23 3.50 12.11
C ARG A 545 -32.34 4.73 11.97
N SER A 546 -32.05 5.16 10.74
CA SER A 546 -31.29 6.39 10.48
C SER A 546 -32.01 7.59 11.11
N ALA A 547 -31.28 8.38 11.92
CA ALA A 547 -31.80 9.56 12.61
C ALA A 547 -31.98 10.78 11.68
N GLY A 548 -31.34 10.75 10.49
CA GLY A 548 -31.41 11.81 9.51
C GLY A 548 -30.73 11.44 8.20
N VAL A 549 -30.68 12.40 7.27
CA VAL A 549 -30.05 12.24 5.95
C VAL A 549 -28.94 13.27 5.75
N LEU A 550 -27.79 12.82 5.27
CA LEU A 550 -26.72 13.67 4.79
C LEU A 550 -26.85 13.84 3.28
N VAL A 551 -27.16 15.06 2.84
CA VAL A 551 -27.31 15.38 1.42
C VAL A 551 -25.98 15.84 0.84
N VAL A 552 -25.45 15.08 -0.11
CA VAL A 552 -24.24 15.46 -0.85
C VAL A 552 -24.58 16.40 -2.01
N PRO A 553 -23.72 17.38 -2.32
CA PRO A 553 -24.01 18.43 -3.31
C PRO A 553 -24.00 17.95 -4.76
N VAL A 554 -23.34 16.84 -5.06
CA VAL A 554 -23.22 16.26 -6.41
C VAL A 554 -23.31 14.74 -6.32
N ASP A 555 -23.97 14.12 -7.31
CA ASP A 555 -24.11 12.66 -7.35
C ASP A 555 -22.93 11.97 -8.05
N THR A 556 -21.78 11.92 -7.37
CA THR A 556 -20.59 11.20 -7.86
C THR A 556 -20.18 10.10 -6.88
N PRO A 557 -19.52 9.01 -7.34
CA PRO A 557 -19.00 7.98 -6.43
C PRO A 557 -18.16 8.56 -5.30
N ARG A 558 -17.27 9.52 -5.61
CA ARG A 558 -16.42 10.20 -4.62
C ARG A 558 -17.23 11.04 -3.63
N ALA A 559 -18.20 11.82 -4.09
CA ALA A 559 -19.01 12.66 -3.21
C ALA A 559 -19.86 11.81 -2.25
N ARG A 560 -20.49 10.74 -2.75
CA ARG A 560 -21.21 9.76 -1.91
C ARG A 560 -20.25 9.11 -0.90
N PHE A 561 -19.10 8.64 -1.35
CA PHE A 561 -18.08 8.03 -0.48
C PHE A 561 -17.60 8.98 0.63
N TRP A 562 -17.29 10.24 0.29
CA TRP A 562 -16.96 11.26 1.27
C TRP A 562 -18.12 11.55 2.21
N GLY A 563 -19.35 11.59 1.71
CA GLY A 563 -20.54 11.71 2.55
C GLY A 563 -20.59 10.61 3.61
N ARG A 564 -20.34 9.35 3.21
CA ARG A 564 -20.37 8.18 4.11
C ARG A 564 -19.29 8.28 5.19
N LEU A 565 -18.10 8.76 4.82
CA LEU A 565 -17.02 9.03 5.77
C LEU A 565 -17.40 10.11 6.80
N GLN A 566 -18.14 11.14 6.41
CA GLN A 566 -18.59 12.19 7.32
C GLN A 566 -19.79 11.77 8.17
N ALA A 567 -20.70 10.97 7.61
CA ALA A 567 -21.80 10.36 8.34
C ALA A 567 -21.26 9.44 9.46
N LEU A 568 -20.23 8.64 9.17
CA LEU A 568 -19.56 7.79 10.14
C LEU A 568 -18.98 8.60 11.31
N ARG A 569 -18.21 9.65 11.02
CA ARG A 569 -17.65 10.54 12.06
C ARG A 569 -18.70 11.29 12.85
N HIS A 570 -19.80 11.63 12.19
CA HIS A 570 -20.94 12.24 12.87
C HIS A 570 -21.51 11.25 13.89
N ALA A 571 -21.78 10.01 13.48
CA ALA A 571 -22.27 8.95 14.35
C ALA A 571 -21.30 8.66 15.52
N GLU A 572 -19.99 8.59 15.26
CA GLU A 572 -18.96 8.43 16.31
C GLU A 572 -19.03 9.53 17.39
N ARG A 573 -19.47 10.75 17.02
CA ARG A 573 -19.52 11.91 17.91
C ARG A 573 -20.86 12.08 18.61
N THR A 574 -21.97 11.84 17.92
CA THR A 574 -23.32 12.14 18.42
C THR A 574 -24.13 10.89 18.78
N GLY A 575 -23.69 9.72 18.33
CA GLY A 575 -24.50 8.49 18.32
C GLY A 575 -25.55 8.45 17.21
N GLU A 576 -25.75 9.53 16.45
CA GLU A 576 -26.80 9.62 15.43
C GLU A 576 -26.29 9.09 14.07
N ARG A 577 -26.91 8.03 13.55
CA ARG A 577 -26.57 7.49 12.21
C ARG A 577 -27.27 8.31 11.11
N LEU A 578 -26.52 8.78 10.13
CA LEU A 578 -27.04 9.51 8.96
C LEU A 578 -26.95 8.65 7.70
N ARG A 579 -28.03 8.60 6.92
CA ARG A 579 -28.03 7.99 5.59
C ARG A 579 -27.56 9.00 4.54
N VAL A 580 -26.67 8.60 3.64
CA VAL A 580 -26.15 9.50 2.59
C VAL A 580 -27.01 9.41 1.35
N VAL A 581 -27.47 10.57 0.86
CA VAL A 581 -28.28 10.68 -0.35
C VAL A 581 -27.76 11.81 -1.25
N ALA A 582 -27.96 11.68 -2.56
CA ALA A 582 -27.71 12.75 -3.51
C ALA A 582 -29.07 13.34 -3.97
N GLY A 583 -29.32 14.61 -3.69
CA GLY A 583 -30.59 15.28 -4.04
C GLY A 583 -31.50 15.63 -2.85
N SER A 584 -32.67 16.18 -3.14
CA SER A 584 -33.42 17.08 -2.23
C SER A 584 -34.72 16.54 -1.63
N SER A 585 -35.09 15.27 -1.82
CA SER A 585 -36.46 14.82 -1.51
C SER A 585 -36.51 13.66 -0.51
N GLU A 586 -36.37 13.95 0.79
CA GLU A 586 -36.80 13.03 1.87
C GLU A 586 -37.28 13.81 3.11
N GLU A 587 -38.23 13.24 3.86
CA GLU A 587 -38.89 13.82 5.05
C GLU A 587 -38.03 13.80 6.34
N LEU A 588 -36.80 13.29 6.28
CA LEU A 588 -35.90 13.17 7.44
C LEU A 588 -35.12 14.46 7.73
N PRO A 589 -34.68 14.70 8.99
CA PRO A 589 -33.79 15.81 9.32
C PRO A 589 -32.56 15.84 8.40
N ARG A 590 -32.35 16.97 7.73
CA ARG A 590 -31.34 17.11 6.69
C ARG A 590 -30.04 17.69 7.24
N TRP A 591 -28.93 17.08 6.87
CA TRP A 591 -27.58 17.56 7.12
C TRP A 591 -26.90 17.87 5.80
N GLU A 592 -26.10 18.94 5.77
CA GLU A 592 -25.31 19.33 4.61
C GLU A 592 -23.86 19.59 5.01
N PRO A 593 -22.89 19.22 4.17
CA PRO A 593 -21.50 19.54 4.40
C PRO A 593 -21.19 20.99 3.99
N ARG A 594 -20.70 21.81 4.92
CA ARG A 594 -20.31 23.21 4.65
C ARG A 594 -18.83 23.44 4.94
N ILE A 595 -18.10 23.86 3.91
CA ILE A 595 -16.68 24.22 4.02
C ILE A 595 -16.56 25.69 4.40
N THR A 596 -15.74 26.00 5.41
CA THR A 596 -15.47 27.37 5.86
C THR A 596 -13.98 27.57 6.15
N PRO A 597 -13.44 28.81 6.09
CA PRO A 597 -12.05 29.09 6.44
C PRO A 597 -11.69 28.64 7.86
N LYS A 598 -12.63 28.80 8.82
CA LYS A 598 -12.45 28.44 10.23
C LYS A 598 -12.13 26.96 10.39
N LEU A 599 -12.83 26.09 9.65
CA LEU A 599 -12.59 24.64 9.66
C LEU A 599 -11.18 24.28 9.18
N LEU A 600 -10.65 25.04 8.23
CA LEU A 600 -9.37 24.80 7.58
C LEU A 600 -8.15 25.33 8.36
N ARG A 601 -8.36 26.12 9.44
CA ARG A 601 -7.28 26.53 10.34
C ARG A 601 -6.71 25.36 11.15
N ARG A 602 -7.45 24.25 11.26
CA ARG A 602 -7.00 23.08 12.02
C ARG A 602 -5.82 22.37 11.33
N PRO A 603 -4.85 21.84 12.10
CA PRO A 603 -3.76 21.06 11.54
C PRO A 603 -4.27 19.89 10.68
N GLY A 604 -3.79 19.81 9.43
CA GLY A 604 -4.14 18.72 8.51
C GLY A 604 -5.48 18.87 7.77
N ALA A 605 -6.26 19.92 8.03
CA ALA A 605 -7.54 20.15 7.33
C ALA A 605 -7.36 20.60 5.88
N VAL A 606 -6.24 21.27 5.56
CA VAL A 606 -5.87 21.63 4.19
C VAL A 606 -5.01 20.51 3.59
N PRO A 607 -5.37 19.94 2.42
CA PRO A 607 -4.58 18.92 1.77
C PRO A 607 -3.22 19.46 1.37
N ARG A 608 -2.17 18.68 1.63
CA ARG A 608 -0.83 18.97 1.13
C ARG A 608 -0.74 18.62 -0.35
N CYS A 609 -0.12 19.50 -1.13
CA CYS A 609 0.26 19.17 -2.51
C CYS A 609 1.12 17.90 -2.53
N PRO A 610 0.72 16.83 -3.25
CA PRO A 610 1.44 15.56 -3.23
C PRO A 610 2.81 15.69 -3.89
N GLY A 611 3.77 14.90 -3.43
CA GLY A 611 5.09 14.80 -4.03
C GLY A 611 6.23 14.90 -3.01
N PRO A 612 7.42 14.38 -3.37
CA PRO A 612 8.53 14.20 -2.42
C PRO A 612 9.17 15.51 -1.90
N PHE A 613 8.94 16.64 -2.58
CA PHE A 613 9.59 17.93 -2.25
C PHE A 613 8.63 19.00 -1.75
N GLY A 614 7.42 18.60 -1.39
CA GLY A 614 6.32 19.50 -1.09
C GLY A 614 5.78 20.22 -2.33
N GLY A 615 5.01 21.28 -2.10
CA GLY A 615 4.34 22.00 -3.18
C GLY A 615 3.34 23.03 -2.66
N THR A 616 2.65 23.70 -3.59
CA THR A 616 1.67 24.73 -3.24
C THR A 616 0.26 24.17 -3.40
N THR A 617 -0.56 24.27 -2.36
CA THR A 617 -2.00 23.99 -2.45
C THR A 617 -2.72 25.31 -2.78
N VAL A 618 -3.46 25.33 -3.88
CA VAL A 618 -4.27 26.45 -4.33
C VAL A 618 -5.74 26.11 -4.07
N LEU A 619 -6.39 26.85 -3.17
CA LEU A 619 -7.82 26.76 -2.96
C LEU A 619 -8.52 27.78 -3.86
N VAL A 620 -9.48 27.30 -4.65
CA VAL A 620 -10.26 28.14 -5.57
C VAL A 620 -11.63 28.38 -5.00
N LEU A 621 -11.96 29.64 -4.70
CA LEU A 621 -13.30 30.04 -4.31
C LEU A 621 -14.19 29.99 -5.56
N THR A 622 -15.25 29.18 -5.52
CA THR A 622 -16.20 29.00 -6.62
C THR A 622 -17.47 29.80 -6.37
N SER A 623 -18.05 30.38 -7.42
CA SER A 623 -19.33 31.13 -7.40
C SER A 623 -20.48 30.40 -6.68
N ASP A 624 -20.48 29.07 -6.72
CA ASP A 624 -21.55 28.21 -6.23
C ASP A 624 -21.63 28.15 -4.69
N GLN A 625 -20.75 28.85 -3.97
CA GLN A 625 -20.73 28.94 -2.50
C GLN A 625 -21.45 30.20 -1.95
N GLY A 626 -22.06 31.04 -2.79
CA GLY A 626 -22.60 32.33 -2.33
C GLY A 626 -21.52 33.33 -1.86
N THR A 627 -20.24 33.05 -2.15
CA THR A 627 -19.06 33.81 -1.71
C THR A 627 -18.84 35.11 -2.49
N GLU A 628 -19.91 35.73 -3.00
CA GLU A 628 -19.84 37.08 -3.60
C GLU A 628 -19.82 38.18 -2.52
N ASN A 629 -20.08 37.84 -1.25
CA ASN A 629 -19.93 38.77 -0.14
C ASN A 629 -18.45 39.02 0.21
N SER A 630 -18.09 40.31 0.34
CA SER A 630 -16.73 40.77 0.63
C SER A 630 -16.17 40.25 1.97
N GLU A 631 -17.03 40.06 2.98
CA GLU A 631 -16.69 39.55 4.31
C GLU A 631 -16.21 38.08 4.28
N ASP A 632 -16.82 37.24 3.43
CA ASP A 632 -16.41 35.84 3.29
C ASP A 632 -15.03 35.73 2.60
N VAL A 633 -14.79 36.55 1.58
CA VAL A 633 -13.49 36.59 0.88
C VAL A 633 -12.36 37.02 1.84
N ALA A 634 -12.60 38.00 2.70
CA ALA A 634 -11.62 38.46 3.68
C ALA A 634 -11.17 37.34 4.62
N ALA A 635 -12.11 36.52 5.12
CA ALA A 635 -11.80 35.38 6.00
C ALA A 635 -10.97 34.29 5.30
N TRP A 636 -11.20 34.05 4.02
CA TRP A 636 -10.37 33.15 3.20
C TRP A 636 -8.96 33.72 2.99
N LEU A 637 -8.83 35.02 2.74
CA LEU A 637 -7.53 35.68 2.61
C LEU A 637 -6.74 35.69 3.92
N GLU A 638 -7.42 35.84 5.06
CA GLU A 638 -6.80 35.72 6.39
C GLU A 638 -6.21 34.31 6.61
N LEU A 639 -6.89 33.26 6.14
CA LEU A 639 -6.36 31.88 6.18
C LEU A 639 -5.07 31.74 5.36
N GLU A 640 -4.96 32.42 4.21
CA GLU A 640 -3.72 32.47 3.41
C GLU A 640 -2.57 33.12 4.18
N GLN A 641 -2.84 34.21 4.90
CA GLN A 641 -1.82 34.94 5.65
C GLN A 641 -1.25 34.10 6.80
N HIS A 642 -2.10 33.34 7.49
CA HIS A 642 -1.68 32.43 8.55
C HIS A 642 -1.00 31.16 8.00
N ASP A 643 -1.34 30.75 6.77
CA ASP A 643 -0.82 29.58 6.05
C ASP A 643 -0.61 28.33 6.95
N PRO A 644 -1.69 27.57 7.26
CA PRO A 644 -1.58 26.38 8.11
C PRO A 644 -0.64 25.30 7.53
N LEU A 645 -0.38 25.33 6.22
CA LEU A 645 0.57 24.41 5.59
C LEU A 645 2.02 24.83 5.87
N ALA A 646 2.33 26.12 5.80
CA ALA A 646 3.66 26.65 6.11
C ALA A 646 4.03 26.45 7.59
N ALA A 647 3.05 26.59 8.50
CA ALA A 647 3.24 26.33 9.92
C ALA A 647 3.62 24.86 10.19
N ALA A 648 3.04 23.92 9.45
CA ALA A 648 3.31 22.49 9.60
C ALA A 648 4.53 21.99 8.82
N SER A 649 4.94 22.68 7.75
CA SER A 649 6.09 22.31 6.93
C SER A 649 6.61 23.47 6.10
N ARG A 650 7.93 23.70 6.17
CA ARG A 650 8.61 24.71 5.34
C ARG A 650 8.48 24.49 3.83
N PHE A 651 8.12 23.28 3.39
CA PHE A 651 8.04 22.91 1.97
C PHE A 651 6.64 23.11 1.36
N HIS A 652 5.60 23.30 2.18
CA HIS A 652 4.24 23.51 1.69
C HIS A 652 3.78 24.95 1.85
N ARG A 653 2.90 25.41 0.96
CA ARG A 653 2.28 26.73 1.02
C ARG A 653 0.81 26.65 0.62
N LEU A 654 0.02 27.55 1.16
CA LEU A 654 -1.38 27.76 0.80
C LEU A 654 -1.55 29.03 -0.03
N ARG A 655 -2.34 28.98 -1.10
CA ARG A 655 -2.77 30.15 -1.87
C ARG A 655 -4.28 30.11 -2.12
N ILE A 656 -4.91 31.28 -2.15
CA ILE A 656 -6.35 31.46 -2.36
C ILE A 656 -6.59 32.22 -3.67
N VAL A 657 -7.48 31.67 -4.50
CA VAL A 657 -7.92 32.23 -5.78
C VAL A 657 -9.38 32.66 -5.66
N THR A 658 -9.69 33.90 -6.04
CA THR A 658 -11.03 34.53 -5.87
C THR A 658 -11.78 34.74 -7.19
N GLY A 659 -11.20 34.35 -8.33
CA GLY A 659 -11.92 34.25 -9.62
C GLY A 659 -11.69 35.39 -10.62
N VAL A 660 -11.30 36.60 -10.18
CA VAL A 660 -11.04 37.78 -11.05
C VAL A 660 -9.78 38.56 -10.64
N GLY A 661 -9.23 39.34 -11.56
CA GLY A 661 -8.06 40.22 -11.34
C GLY A 661 -6.75 39.48 -11.04
N GLU A 662 -5.89 40.09 -10.22
CA GLU A 662 -4.56 39.58 -9.81
C GLU A 662 -4.63 38.26 -9.01
N ARG A 663 -5.79 37.91 -8.46
CA ARG A 663 -6.05 36.64 -7.75
C ARG A 663 -6.83 35.63 -8.59
N SER A 664 -6.86 35.80 -9.90
CA SER A 664 -7.34 34.77 -10.84
C SER A 664 -6.39 33.55 -10.87
N LEU A 665 -6.91 32.37 -11.22
CA LEU A 665 -6.13 31.13 -11.24
C LEU A 665 -4.89 31.25 -12.15
N ALA A 666 -5.05 31.80 -13.35
CA ALA A 666 -3.94 31.99 -14.30
C ALA A 666 -2.84 32.90 -13.73
N LYS A 667 -3.21 34.03 -13.10
CA LYS A 667 -2.24 34.96 -12.50
C LYS A 667 -1.51 34.37 -11.29
N VAL A 668 -2.20 33.58 -10.47
CA VAL A 668 -1.56 32.88 -9.35
C VAL A 668 -0.58 31.82 -9.87
N LEU A 669 -0.94 31.06 -10.91
CA LEU A 669 -0.04 30.08 -11.53
C LEU A 669 1.18 30.76 -12.17
N GLU A 670 1.00 31.89 -12.87
CA GLU A 670 2.06 32.73 -13.42
C GLU A 670 3.06 33.14 -12.33
N LYS A 671 2.56 33.66 -11.21
CA LYS A 671 3.38 34.05 -10.06
C LYS A 671 4.13 32.87 -9.44
N LEU A 672 3.45 31.72 -9.27
CA LEU A 672 4.08 30.52 -8.71
C LEU A 672 5.17 29.97 -9.63
N HIS A 673 4.95 29.99 -10.95
CA HIS A 673 5.94 29.61 -11.94
C HIS A 673 7.19 30.51 -11.85
N GLY A 674 7.01 31.83 -11.79
CA GLY A 674 8.11 32.79 -11.60
C GLY A 674 8.89 32.56 -10.30
N GLN A 675 8.22 32.10 -9.24
CA GLN A 675 8.82 31.72 -7.96
C GLN A 675 9.45 30.31 -7.96
N ARG A 676 9.51 29.62 -9.11
CA ARG A 676 9.97 28.23 -9.26
C ARG A 676 9.17 27.21 -8.45
N ARG A 677 7.94 27.54 -8.04
CA ARG A 677 7.02 26.64 -7.34
C ARG A 677 6.17 25.88 -8.36
N ARG A 678 6.78 24.89 -9.02
CA ARG A 678 6.18 24.16 -10.15
C ARG A 678 5.26 23.00 -9.77
N ASN A 679 5.27 22.53 -8.53
CA ASN A 679 4.36 21.48 -8.06
C ASN A 679 3.15 22.10 -7.34
N VAL A 680 1.96 21.98 -7.94
CA VAL A 680 0.75 22.66 -7.50
C VAL A 680 -0.43 21.70 -7.42
N LEU A 681 -1.14 21.71 -6.28
CA LEU A 681 -2.42 21.04 -6.11
C LEU A 681 -3.54 22.08 -6.15
N ILE A 682 -4.46 21.94 -7.10
CA ILE A 682 -5.61 22.83 -7.27
C ILE A 682 -6.85 22.15 -6.69
N VAL A 683 -7.55 22.83 -5.78
CA VAL A 683 -8.71 22.31 -5.06
C VAL A 683 -9.81 23.37 -5.00
N PRO A 684 -11.03 23.11 -5.49
CA PRO A 684 -12.17 23.96 -5.18
C PRO A 684 -12.43 23.99 -3.67
N ALA A 685 -12.73 25.16 -3.13
CA ALA A 685 -13.06 25.35 -1.71
C ALA A 685 -14.49 24.89 -1.38
N THR A 686 -14.86 23.68 -1.81
CA THR A 686 -16.20 23.08 -1.65
C THR A 686 -16.07 21.67 -1.07
N PHE A 687 -17.19 21.07 -0.66
CA PHE A 687 -17.19 19.67 -0.23
C PHE A 687 -16.80 18.74 -1.39
N ALA A 688 -17.49 18.86 -2.51
CA ALA A 688 -17.18 18.22 -3.78
C ALA A 688 -17.75 19.10 -4.91
N ALA A 689 -16.91 19.50 -5.86
CA ALA A 689 -17.29 20.25 -7.03
C ALA A 689 -17.87 19.34 -8.12
N SER A 690 -18.73 19.91 -8.96
CA SER A 690 -19.28 19.19 -10.10
C SER A 690 -18.23 19.00 -11.21
N PRO A 691 -18.41 17.99 -12.09
CA PRO A 691 -17.58 17.81 -13.29
C PRO A 691 -17.43 19.09 -14.12
N GLU A 692 -18.50 19.87 -14.26
CA GLU A 692 -18.53 21.11 -15.04
C GLU A 692 -17.61 22.18 -14.43
N VAL A 693 -17.67 22.34 -13.10
CA VAL A 693 -16.79 23.26 -12.36
C VAL A 693 -15.33 22.86 -12.55
N MET A 694 -15.02 21.57 -12.41
CA MET A 694 -13.66 21.06 -12.52
C MET A 694 -13.11 21.20 -13.94
N TRP A 695 -13.93 20.93 -14.96
CA TRP A 695 -13.55 21.13 -16.36
C TRP A 695 -13.23 22.60 -16.67
N ARG A 696 -14.06 23.53 -16.17
CA ARG A 696 -13.83 24.97 -16.31
C ARG A 696 -12.51 25.42 -15.68
N LEU A 697 -12.17 24.90 -14.49
CA LEU A 697 -10.90 25.21 -13.83
C LEU A 697 -9.70 24.66 -14.61
N ARG A 698 -9.77 23.43 -15.12
CA ARG A 698 -8.73 22.82 -15.95
C ARG A 698 -8.47 23.63 -17.22
N ARG A 699 -9.52 24.06 -17.92
CA ARG A 699 -9.37 24.93 -19.10
C ARG A 699 -8.63 26.24 -18.78
N LYS A 700 -8.87 26.82 -17.60
CA LYS A 700 -8.17 28.04 -17.15
C LYS A 700 -6.70 27.80 -16.79
N ALA A 701 -6.30 26.56 -16.53
CA ALA A 701 -4.93 26.19 -16.17
C ALA A 701 -4.15 25.50 -17.30
N ALA A 702 -4.80 25.21 -18.43
CA ALA A 702 -4.25 24.37 -19.50
C ALA A 702 -2.91 24.87 -20.08
N GLU A 703 -2.70 26.19 -20.15
CA GLU A 703 -1.43 26.77 -20.62
C GLU A 703 -0.22 26.43 -19.74
N TRP A 704 -0.45 25.95 -18.51
CA TRP A 704 0.56 25.64 -17.52
C TRP A 704 0.88 24.14 -17.41
N ASP A 705 0.11 23.26 -18.05
CA ASP A 705 0.29 21.79 -17.92
C ASP A 705 1.68 21.33 -18.37
N ASP A 706 2.27 21.96 -19.40
CA ASP A 706 3.63 21.64 -19.88
C ASP A 706 4.74 22.33 -19.07
N ARG A 707 4.39 23.30 -18.23
CA ARG A 707 5.34 24.17 -17.50
C ARG A 707 5.40 23.87 -16.00
N MET A 708 4.39 23.16 -15.48
CA MET A 708 4.16 22.91 -14.07
C MET A 708 3.57 21.51 -13.88
N THR A 709 3.84 20.89 -12.74
CA THR A 709 3.13 19.68 -12.31
C THR A 709 1.84 20.09 -11.63
N LEU A 710 0.73 20.09 -12.38
CA LEU A 710 -0.60 20.39 -11.86
C LEU A 710 -1.33 19.12 -11.41
N GLN A 711 -1.80 19.13 -10.17
CA GLN A 711 -2.57 18.07 -9.56
C GLN A 711 -3.95 18.60 -9.16
N TRP A 712 -4.94 17.72 -9.12
CA TRP A 712 -6.34 18.12 -9.00
C TRP A 712 -7.06 17.28 -7.95
N LEU A 713 -7.78 17.96 -7.06
CA LEU A 713 -8.71 17.36 -6.11
C LEU A 713 -10.05 18.08 -6.24
N PRO A 714 -11.20 17.40 -6.29
CA PRO A 714 -12.46 18.03 -6.64
C PRO A 714 -13.11 18.75 -5.46
N GLY A 715 -12.52 18.70 -4.27
CA GLY A 715 -13.04 19.36 -3.08
C GLY A 715 -12.32 18.88 -1.82
N LEU A 716 -12.89 19.22 -0.67
CA LEU A 716 -12.30 19.01 0.66
C LEU A 716 -13.08 17.97 1.49
N GLY A 717 -14.03 17.25 0.88
CA GLY A 717 -14.93 16.35 1.60
C GLY A 717 -14.27 15.12 2.23
N GLY A 718 -13.14 14.63 1.70
CA GLY A 718 -12.40 13.50 2.28
C GLY A 718 -11.59 13.84 3.54
N GLN A 719 -11.44 15.14 3.84
CA GLN A 719 -10.58 15.61 4.93
C GLN A 719 -11.16 15.27 6.31
N LYS A 720 -10.29 15.05 7.30
CA LYS A 720 -10.64 14.86 8.72
C LYS A 720 -11.01 16.21 9.35
N ILE A 721 -12.22 16.69 9.07
CA ILE A 721 -12.71 18.00 9.55
C ILE A 721 -13.94 17.80 10.44
N GLU A 722 -13.82 18.12 11.73
CA GLU A 722 -14.96 18.12 12.66
C GLU A 722 -15.89 19.32 12.40
N GLY A 723 -17.19 19.17 12.68
CA GLY A 723 -18.15 20.27 12.49
C GLY A 723 -18.39 20.65 11.03
N LEU A 724 -18.03 19.77 10.10
CA LEU A 724 -18.28 19.94 8.67
C LEU A 724 -19.77 19.89 8.34
N LEU A 725 -20.55 19.08 9.07
CA LEU A 725 -21.98 18.91 8.82
C LEU A 725 -22.79 19.94 9.58
N GLN A 726 -23.75 20.57 8.90
CA GLN A 726 -24.72 21.51 9.46
C GLN A 726 -26.14 20.95 9.28
N LYS A 727 -26.96 21.00 10.32
CA LYS A 727 -28.37 20.61 10.26
C LYS A 727 -29.16 21.74 9.58
N VAL A 728 -29.96 21.38 8.59
CA VAL A 728 -30.84 22.29 7.85
C VAL A 728 -32.24 22.23 8.48
N GLY A 729 -32.77 23.36 8.95
CA GLY A 729 -34.16 23.46 9.42
C GLY A 729 -34.41 23.34 10.93
N ALA A 730 -33.43 23.59 11.81
CA ALA A 730 -33.69 23.91 13.21
C ALA A 730 -32.79 25.10 13.62
N ASP A 731 -33.41 26.15 14.15
CA ASP A 731 -32.84 27.40 14.68
C ASP A 731 -32.29 28.41 13.66
N SER A 732 -33.23 29.07 12.96
CA SER A 732 -33.08 30.47 12.55
C SER A 732 -33.80 31.42 13.52
N ASN A 733 -33.67 31.18 14.84
CA ASN A 733 -34.08 32.12 15.89
C ASN A 733 -33.51 31.70 17.26
N SER A 734 -32.25 32.04 17.51
CA SER A 734 -31.81 32.49 18.84
C SER A 734 -30.56 33.35 18.67
N ASN A 735 -30.75 34.65 18.87
CA ASN A 735 -29.71 35.67 19.02
C ASN A 735 -28.64 35.28 20.05
#